data_AF-A0AB40CL96-F1
#
_entry.id   AF-A0AB40CL96-F1
#
_cell.length_a   1.000
_cell.length_b   1.000
_cell.length_c   1.000
_cell.angle_alpha   90.00
_cell.angle_beta   90.00
_cell.angle_gamma   90.00
#
_symmetry.space_group_name_H-M   'P 1'
#
loop_
_entity.id
_entity.type
_entity.pdbx_description
1 polymer ?
#
loop_
_entity_poly.entity_id
_entity_poly.type
_entity_poly.pdbx_seq_one_letter_code
_entity_poly.pdbx_strand_id
1 'polypeptide(L)'
;MFKPVVKFSALQDSIARALFKKFLAVPLTYCSLTVFCVALYRHYCRLGSTSEYRCFRKSACAPNSANQNISIFGALLIVALSLLLLVIYNFSGHLLNLRQRREAKSREAAARSARESAQAHQKWKAAKDIAKKHAAGFQEQLSRTFSRKKSNKDTEMQKVLVQPKHLQSRNGELGNSFSKPMPELVEDPASDEDFGVEFEDEISKKYEPEGKEMHTRSQIFKYAYGKIEQEKALEQQNKNLTFSGIITMATQPDIKTRPVIEVAFKDLTLMLKGTKKQLLRSVTGKLKPGHVTAVMGPSGAGKTTFLNALAGKATGCDVTGLVLINGKAEPLRAYKRIIGFVPQDDIVHGNLTVEENLWFSANCRLAAGMSKADKVLVVERVIESLGLQAIRDSLVGTIEKRGISGGQRKRVNVGLEMVMEPSLLILDEPTSGLDSSSSQLLLRALRHEALEGVTICLVVHQPSYSLFKMFDDLILLAKGGLIAYHGSVKMVEEYFGGLGIDVPERVNPPDYYIDILEGIVKPSTSTGVNYKQLPVRWMLHNGYKVPQDMQQHVAMLGIPAKGEEGSNSGVGSEEQSIAGEMWQNVKGAIGKRKDILHYNFSRTKNLSNRQTPGMLKQYKYYIGRLGKQRLREARSLGVDYLILCLAGACLGMLAKVNDEKFGVDSYIYTIIAVSLLCKISALRSFSLDKLHYWRERASGMSSLAYFLAKDTIDHFNTIIKPIVYLSMFYFFNNPRSSIADNYVILLALVYCVTGIGYTFAICFQPGSAQLWSALFPVVLTLVATKKNSPKLLANICYPKWALEAFVIVNAKRYNGVWLITRCGLLKTLTYNINHVGLCIGILMAYGAIFRCIAFICLLTFQKK
;
A
#
# COMPACT_ATOMS: atom_id res chain seq x y z
N MET A 1 -31.57 -28.90 -1.96
CA MET A 1 -31.54 -29.63 -0.67
C MET A 1 -31.85 -28.65 0.47
N PHE A 2 -33.13 -28.48 0.79
CA PHE A 2 -33.61 -27.66 1.91
C PHE A 2 -34.37 -28.57 2.87
N LYS A 3 -33.75 -28.84 4.04
CA LYS A 3 -34.32 -29.34 5.31
C LYS A 3 -33.08 -29.62 6.18
N PRO A 4 -32.84 -28.87 7.27
CA PRO A 4 -33.68 -28.99 8.46
C PRO A 4 -33.87 -27.65 9.22
N VAL A 5 -35.08 -27.08 9.17
CA VAL A 5 -35.51 -25.97 10.04
C VAL A 5 -36.46 -26.46 11.15
N VAL A 6 -36.89 -27.74 11.12
CA VAL A 6 -37.97 -28.25 11.99
C VAL A 6 -37.47 -28.85 13.32
N LYS A 7 -36.15 -28.97 13.55
CA LYS A 7 -35.62 -29.50 14.83
C LYS A 7 -35.33 -28.42 15.90
N PHE A 8 -35.53 -27.14 15.61
CA PHE A 8 -35.26 -26.06 16.56
C PHE A 8 -36.46 -25.69 17.46
N SER A 9 -37.70 -26.02 17.08
CA SER A 9 -38.89 -25.67 17.90
C SER A 9 -39.09 -26.62 19.10
N ALA A 10 -38.70 -27.89 18.98
CA ALA A 10 -38.84 -28.86 20.08
C ALA A 10 -37.88 -28.60 21.27
N LEU A 11 -36.74 -27.94 21.01
CA LEU A 11 -35.79 -27.55 22.06
C LEU A 11 -36.27 -26.29 22.81
N GLN A 12 -37.05 -25.44 22.14
CA GLN A 12 -37.56 -24.19 22.68
C GLN A 12 -38.74 -24.41 23.65
N ASP A 13 -39.59 -25.42 23.38
CA ASP A 13 -40.70 -25.82 24.26
C ASP A 13 -40.29 -26.58 25.52
N SER A 14 -39.11 -27.22 25.52
CA SER A 14 -38.56 -27.88 26.70
C SER A 14 -37.94 -26.88 27.68
N ILE A 15 -37.38 -25.78 27.16
CA ILE A 15 -36.81 -24.68 27.95
C ILE A 15 -37.91 -23.78 28.53
N ALA A 16 -39.03 -23.58 27.82
CA ALA A 16 -40.17 -22.81 28.32
C ALA A 16 -40.90 -23.51 29.49
N ARG A 17 -41.01 -24.85 29.47
CA ARG A 17 -41.63 -25.62 30.56
C ARG A 17 -40.78 -25.73 31.83
N ALA A 18 -39.46 -25.57 31.72
CA ALA A 18 -38.56 -25.51 32.88
C ALA A 18 -38.62 -24.16 33.62
N LEU A 19 -39.18 -23.11 33.00
CA LEU A 19 -39.22 -21.74 33.55
C LEU A 19 -40.48 -21.39 34.37
N PHE A 20 -41.52 -22.23 34.38
CA PHE A 20 -42.83 -21.86 34.96
C PHE A 20 -43.16 -22.46 36.34
N LYS A 21 -42.20 -23.11 37.04
CA LYS A 21 -42.48 -23.82 38.31
C LYS A 21 -41.80 -23.23 39.56
N LYS A 22 -41.63 -21.91 39.62
CA LYS A 22 -41.14 -21.20 40.82
C LYS A 22 -41.85 -19.86 41.02
N PHE A 23 -43.13 -19.90 41.38
CA PHE A 23 -43.83 -18.74 41.95
C PHE A 23 -44.88 -19.23 42.93
N LEU A 24 -44.60 -19.05 44.23
CA LEU A 24 -45.52 -18.83 45.37
C LEU A 24 -44.91 -19.40 46.65
N ALA A 25 -44.41 -18.51 47.52
CA ALA A 25 -44.57 -18.54 48.97
C ALA A 25 -43.80 -17.35 49.59
N VAL A 26 -44.52 -16.48 50.28
CA VAL A 26 -44.01 -15.51 51.27
C VAL A 26 -44.46 -16.05 52.63
N PRO A 27 -43.56 -16.07 53.64
CA PRO A 27 -43.72 -15.14 54.77
C PRO A 27 -42.43 -14.35 55.07
N LEU A 28 -42.62 -13.17 55.67
CA LEU A 28 -41.61 -12.25 56.20
C LEU A 28 -40.91 -12.81 57.45
N THR A 29 -39.63 -12.48 57.70
CA THR A 29 -39.06 -12.06 59.02
C THR A 29 -37.52 -11.94 59.06
N TYR A 30 -37.05 -10.97 59.89
CA TYR A 30 -35.72 -10.33 60.14
C TYR A 30 -34.52 -11.22 60.55
N CYS A 31 -33.33 -10.59 60.66
CA CYS A 31 -32.00 -11.21 60.77
C CYS A 31 -31.22 -10.77 62.02
N SER A 32 -30.85 -11.71 62.89
CA SER A 32 -29.65 -11.62 63.75
C SER A 32 -29.31 -12.99 64.36
N LEU A 33 -28.02 -13.36 64.28
CA LEU A 33 -27.35 -14.55 64.81
C LEU A 33 -28.00 -15.91 64.49
N THR A 34 -27.22 -16.78 63.85
CA THR A 34 -27.57 -18.17 63.46
C THR A 34 -28.73 -18.30 62.48
N VAL A 35 -28.43 -18.78 61.26
CA VAL A 35 -29.38 -19.27 60.24
C VAL A 35 -30.48 -18.26 59.81
N PHE A 36 -30.36 -17.75 58.57
CA PHE A 36 -31.29 -16.88 57.81
C PHE A 36 -31.12 -15.35 57.91
N CYS A 37 -31.34 -14.68 56.77
CA CYS A 37 -31.01 -13.27 56.53
C CYS A 37 -32.15 -12.50 55.84
N VAL A 38 -32.36 -11.23 56.20
CA VAL A 38 -33.40 -10.34 55.65
C VAL A 38 -32.84 -9.24 54.78
N ALA A 39 -33.51 -9.01 53.65
CA ALA A 39 -33.17 -8.01 52.66
C ALA A 39 -34.00 -6.73 52.87
N LEU A 40 -33.33 -5.60 53.12
CA LEU A 40 -33.85 -4.29 52.74
C LEU A 40 -33.84 -4.18 51.22
N TYR A 41 -34.82 -3.49 50.61
CA TYR A 41 -35.03 -3.32 49.15
C TYR A 41 -33.83 -2.83 48.32
N ARG A 42 -32.68 -2.53 48.95
CA ARG A 42 -31.43 -2.13 48.31
C ARG A 42 -30.18 -2.79 48.88
N HIS A 43 -30.27 -3.68 49.85
CA HIS A 43 -29.10 -4.27 50.51
C HIS A 43 -29.25 -5.79 50.65
N TYR A 44 -28.17 -6.54 50.42
CA TYR A 44 -28.11 -7.99 50.62
C TYR A 44 -26.88 -8.34 51.46
N CYS A 45 -27.01 -9.39 52.26
CA CYS A 45 -25.92 -10.00 52.98
C CYS A 45 -25.52 -11.29 52.29
N ARG A 46 -24.23 -11.38 51.93
CA ARG A 46 -23.67 -12.60 51.36
C ARG A 46 -23.64 -13.69 52.44
N LEU A 47 -23.89 -14.93 52.05
CA LEU A 47 -23.82 -16.08 52.94
C LEU A 47 -22.44 -16.11 53.63
N GLY A 48 -22.40 -15.96 54.96
CA GLY A 48 -21.17 -15.93 55.76
C GLY A 48 -20.49 -14.55 55.90
N SER A 49 -21.12 -13.44 55.51
CA SER A 49 -20.59 -12.07 55.68
C SER A 49 -21.33 -11.32 56.79
N THR A 50 -20.61 -10.55 57.60
CA THR A 50 -21.17 -9.65 58.63
C THR A 50 -21.48 -8.25 58.09
N SER A 51 -21.02 -7.90 56.88
CA SER A 51 -21.21 -6.58 56.25
C SER A 51 -22.33 -6.58 55.20
N GLU A 52 -23.19 -5.56 55.23
CA GLU A 52 -24.25 -5.29 54.25
C GLU A 52 -23.71 -4.68 52.94
N TYR A 53 -24.18 -5.15 51.78
CA TYR A 53 -23.79 -4.61 50.47
C TYR A 53 -25.00 -4.11 49.68
N ARG A 54 -24.87 -2.95 49.02
CA ARG A 54 -25.94 -2.35 48.20
C ARG A 54 -26.12 -3.13 46.88
N CYS A 55 -27.36 -3.55 46.56
CA CYS A 55 -27.73 -4.16 45.28
C CYS A 55 -27.64 -3.11 44.15
N PHE A 56 -27.18 -3.51 42.96
CA PHE A 56 -27.16 -2.62 41.79
C PHE A 56 -28.59 -2.23 41.38
N ARG A 57 -28.75 -1.03 40.81
CA ARG A 57 -30.04 -0.35 40.52
C ARG A 57 -31.03 -1.13 39.62
N LYS A 58 -30.68 -2.33 39.12
CA LYS A 58 -31.50 -3.20 38.23
C LYS A 58 -31.30 -4.72 38.42
N SER A 59 -30.72 -5.18 39.53
CA SER A 59 -30.54 -6.63 39.78
C SER A 59 -31.50 -7.15 40.83
N ALA A 60 -32.09 -8.32 40.59
CA ALA A 60 -32.92 -9.01 41.57
C ALA A 60 -32.04 -9.68 42.63
N CYS A 61 -32.21 -9.29 43.89
CA CYS A 61 -31.60 -9.94 45.06
C CYS A 61 -32.68 -10.86 45.65
N ALA A 62 -32.68 -12.15 45.27
CA ALA A 62 -33.63 -13.11 45.83
C ALA A 62 -33.28 -13.41 47.30
N PRO A 63 -34.27 -13.57 48.21
CA PRO A 63 -33.99 -13.99 49.59
C PRO A 63 -33.27 -15.35 49.59
N ASN A 64 -32.25 -15.51 50.44
CA ASN A 64 -31.34 -16.66 50.53
C ASN A 64 -30.37 -16.90 49.35
N SER A 65 -30.21 -15.94 48.44
CA SER A 65 -29.23 -16.08 47.34
C SER A 65 -27.83 -15.63 47.77
N ALA A 66 -26.84 -16.52 47.68
CA ALA A 66 -25.43 -16.21 47.96
C ALA A 66 -24.83 -15.22 46.94
N ASN A 67 -25.41 -15.18 45.74
CA ASN A 67 -24.96 -14.37 44.61
C ASN A 67 -26.10 -13.48 44.09
N GLN A 68 -25.75 -12.25 43.70
CA GLN A 68 -26.64 -11.32 43.02
C GLN A 68 -27.09 -11.92 41.67
N ASN A 69 -28.38 -11.83 41.33
CA ASN A 69 -28.86 -12.30 40.02
C ASN A 69 -28.61 -11.20 38.96
N ILE A 70 -27.50 -11.34 38.23
CA ILE A 70 -27.03 -10.40 37.19
C ILE A 70 -27.57 -10.80 35.80
N SER A 71 -28.41 -11.83 35.70
CA SER A 71 -28.99 -12.33 34.44
C SER A 71 -29.68 -11.25 33.60
N ILE A 72 -30.39 -10.31 34.24
CA ILE A 72 -31.05 -9.18 33.56
C ILE A 72 -30.02 -8.24 32.92
N PHE A 73 -28.92 -7.94 33.63
CA PHE A 73 -27.84 -7.11 33.10
C PHE A 73 -27.08 -7.83 31.98
N GLY A 74 -26.84 -9.13 32.13
CA GLY A 74 -26.27 -9.98 31.08
C GLY A 74 -27.14 -10.00 29.83
N ALA A 75 -28.46 -10.21 29.95
CA ALA A 75 -29.40 -10.18 28.83
C ALA A 75 -29.45 -8.81 28.15
N LEU A 76 -29.46 -7.72 28.91
CA LEU A 76 -29.45 -6.36 28.38
C LEU A 76 -28.14 -6.04 27.64
N LEU A 77 -27.01 -6.54 28.15
CA LEU A 77 -25.70 -6.39 27.51
C LEU A 77 -25.58 -7.26 26.25
N ILE A 78 -26.18 -8.46 26.23
CA ILE A 78 -26.27 -9.32 25.04
C ILE A 78 -27.12 -8.66 23.96
N VAL A 79 -28.28 -8.09 24.31
CA VAL A 79 -29.14 -7.34 23.38
C VAL A 79 -28.41 -6.09 22.86
N ALA A 80 -27.69 -5.38 23.72
CA ALA A 80 -26.88 -4.24 23.29
C ALA A 80 -25.74 -4.65 22.35
N LEU A 81 -25.03 -5.75 22.64
CA LEU A 81 -23.95 -6.27 21.79
C LEU A 81 -24.48 -6.81 20.46
N SER A 82 -25.63 -7.49 20.45
CA SER A 82 -26.24 -8.02 19.23
C SER A 82 -26.79 -6.90 18.33
N LEU A 83 -27.42 -5.88 18.91
CA LEU A 83 -27.81 -4.65 18.19
C LEU A 83 -26.60 -3.91 17.66
N LEU A 84 -25.53 -3.77 18.46
CA LEU A 84 -24.29 -3.11 18.02
C LEU A 84 -23.60 -3.88 16.88
N LEU A 85 -23.57 -5.21 16.94
CA LEU A 85 -23.07 -6.07 15.87
C LEU A 85 -23.91 -5.92 14.59
N LEU A 86 -25.24 -5.88 14.70
CA LEU A 86 -26.15 -5.67 13.56
C LEU A 86 -25.99 -4.27 12.96
N VAL A 87 -25.84 -3.24 13.79
CA VAL A 87 -25.58 -1.86 13.34
C VAL A 87 -24.23 -1.80 12.63
N ILE A 88 -23.16 -2.38 13.18
CA ILE A 88 -21.85 -2.43 12.52
C ILE A 88 -21.95 -3.19 11.19
N TYR A 89 -22.68 -4.30 11.16
CA TYR A 89 -22.86 -5.12 9.97
C TYR A 89 -23.58 -4.37 8.84
N ASN A 90 -24.73 -3.74 9.14
CA ASN A 90 -25.52 -3.04 8.13
C ASN A 90 -24.95 -1.66 7.76
N PHE A 91 -24.37 -0.93 8.71
CA PHE A 91 -24.02 0.47 8.53
C PHE A 91 -22.59 0.70 8.01
N SER A 92 -21.68 -0.25 8.21
CA SER A 92 -20.27 -0.12 7.79
C SER A 92 -20.12 0.04 6.27
N GLY A 93 -20.84 -0.76 5.48
CA GLY A 93 -20.84 -0.65 4.02
C GLY A 93 -21.57 0.60 3.52
N HIS A 94 -22.72 0.93 4.14
CA HIS A 94 -23.54 2.06 3.73
C HIS A 94 -22.85 3.41 3.94
N LEU A 95 -22.16 3.59 5.08
CA LEU A 95 -21.48 4.84 5.41
C LEU A 95 -20.32 5.15 4.44
N LEU A 96 -19.53 4.14 4.07
CA LEU A 96 -18.43 4.29 3.10
C LEU A 96 -18.97 4.67 1.71
N ASN A 97 -20.02 3.99 1.26
CA ASN A 97 -20.64 4.25 -0.04
C ASN A 97 -21.26 5.65 -0.12
N LEU A 98 -21.90 6.12 0.96
CA LEU A 98 -22.47 7.48 1.01
C LEU A 98 -21.40 8.58 0.87
N ARG A 99 -20.26 8.42 1.55
CA ARG A 99 -19.14 9.38 1.45
C ARG A 99 -18.56 9.39 0.03
N GLN A 100 -18.30 8.22 -0.53
CA GLN A 100 -17.77 8.09 -1.90
C GLN A 100 -18.71 8.71 -2.93
N ARG A 101 -20.03 8.48 -2.83
CA ARG A 101 -21.02 9.09 -3.74
C ARG A 101 -21.04 10.61 -3.69
N ARG A 102 -20.90 11.23 -2.51
CA ARG A 102 -20.84 12.69 -2.38
C ARG A 102 -19.57 13.25 -3.02
N GLU A 103 -18.44 12.57 -2.81
CA GLU A 103 -17.16 12.95 -3.41
C GLU A 103 -17.21 12.83 -4.94
N ALA A 104 -17.70 11.72 -5.48
CA ALA A 104 -17.89 11.52 -6.92
C ALA A 104 -18.70 12.64 -7.59
N LYS A 105 -19.87 13.00 -7.03
CA LYS A 105 -20.71 14.08 -7.55
C LYS A 105 -19.98 15.43 -7.60
N SER A 106 -19.24 15.77 -6.53
CA SER A 106 -18.49 17.03 -6.47
C SER A 106 -17.37 17.11 -7.53
N ARG A 107 -16.70 15.98 -7.79
CA ARG A 107 -15.65 15.85 -8.79
C ARG A 107 -16.21 15.94 -10.21
N GLU A 108 -17.28 15.20 -10.50
CA GLU A 108 -17.94 15.23 -11.81
C GLU A 108 -18.46 16.61 -12.16
N ALA A 109 -18.96 17.38 -11.18
CA ALA A 109 -19.32 18.77 -11.38
C ALA A 109 -18.10 19.65 -11.71
N ALA A 110 -16.99 19.46 -11.01
CA ALA A 110 -15.75 20.19 -11.27
C ALA A 110 -15.14 19.84 -12.64
N ALA A 111 -15.12 18.57 -13.02
CA ALA A 111 -14.62 18.10 -14.32
C ALA A 111 -15.49 18.62 -15.47
N ARG A 112 -16.82 18.64 -15.33
CA ARG A 112 -17.72 19.24 -16.32
C ARG A 112 -17.45 20.73 -16.49
N SER A 113 -17.39 21.47 -15.38
CA SER A 113 -17.08 22.90 -15.38
C SER A 113 -15.72 23.20 -16.04
N ALA A 114 -14.69 22.39 -15.80
CA ALA A 114 -13.39 22.54 -16.45
C ALA A 114 -13.45 22.30 -17.97
N ARG A 115 -14.15 21.25 -18.41
CA ARG A 115 -14.34 20.95 -19.84
C ARG A 115 -15.13 22.03 -20.57
N GLU A 116 -16.21 22.51 -19.96
CA GLU A 116 -17.02 23.61 -20.51
C GLU A 116 -16.18 24.88 -20.64
N SER A 117 -15.37 25.19 -19.63
CA SER A 117 -14.45 26.34 -19.66
C SER A 117 -13.39 26.20 -20.77
N ALA A 118 -12.79 25.02 -20.93
CA ALA A 118 -11.81 24.75 -21.97
C ALA A 118 -12.42 24.84 -23.38
N GLN A 119 -13.63 24.30 -23.57
CA GLN A 119 -14.36 24.40 -24.83
C GLN A 119 -14.76 25.84 -25.16
N ALA A 120 -15.22 26.61 -24.18
CA ALA A 120 -15.50 28.03 -24.34
C ALA A 120 -14.23 28.79 -24.77
N HIS A 121 -13.09 28.49 -24.15
CA HIS A 121 -11.82 29.10 -24.49
C HIS A 121 -11.34 28.74 -25.91
N GLN A 122 -11.50 27.49 -26.33
CA GLN A 122 -11.19 27.06 -27.71
C GLN A 122 -12.09 27.76 -28.74
N LYS A 123 -13.40 27.87 -28.46
CA LYS A 123 -14.35 28.60 -29.31
C LYS A 123 -13.97 30.08 -29.42
N TRP A 124 -13.62 30.71 -28.30
CA TRP A 124 -13.15 32.09 -28.26
C TRP A 124 -11.86 32.28 -29.08
N LYS A 125 -10.88 31.39 -28.93
CA LYS A 125 -9.62 31.44 -29.69
C LYS A 125 -9.87 31.30 -31.19
N ALA A 126 -10.72 30.35 -31.60
CA ALA A 126 -11.10 30.17 -33.00
C ALA A 126 -11.81 31.41 -33.56
N ALA A 127 -12.75 32.00 -32.81
CA ALA A 127 -13.43 33.23 -33.22
C ALA A 127 -12.45 34.40 -33.37
N LYS A 128 -11.49 34.54 -32.44
CA LYS A 128 -10.42 35.56 -32.51
C LYS A 128 -9.52 35.37 -33.74
N ASP A 129 -9.15 34.14 -34.06
CA ASP A 129 -8.31 33.84 -35.23
C ASP A 129 -9.07 34.10 -36.55
N ILE A 130 -10.38 33.81 -36.60
CA ILE A 130 -11.24 34.17 -37.74
C ILE A 130 -11.34 35.69 -37.89
N ALA A 131 -11.55 36.43 -36.79
CA ALA A 131 -11.60 37.88 -36.80
C ALA A 131 -10.27 38.50 -37.27
N LYS A 132 -9.12 37.98 -36.82
CA LYS A 132 -7.79 38.41 -37.29
C LYS A 132 -7.59 38.15 -38.79
N LYS A 133 -8.01 36.98 -39.30
CA LYS A 133 -7.93 36.68 -40.74
C LYS A 133 -8.83 37.59 -41.57
N HIS A 134 -10.02 37.90 -41.09
CA HIS A 134 -10.91 38.87 -41.73
C HIS A 134 -10.31 40.28 -41.73
N ALA A 135 -9.72 40.73 -40.61
CA ALA A 135 -9.05 42.02 -40.53
C ALA A 135 -7.82 42.11 -41.47
N ALA A 136 -7.00 41.06 -41.54
CA ALA A 136 -5.86 40.98 -42.45
C ALA A 136 -6.30 40.93 -43.93
N GLY A 137 -7.35 40.19 -44.26
CA GLY A 137 -7.94 40.16 -45.61
C GLY A 137 -8.56 41.50 -46.02
N PHE A 138 -9.14 42.22 -45.07
CA PHE A 138 -9.65 43.57 -45.28
C PHE A 138 -8.52 44.58 -45.50
N GLN A 139 -7.40 44.43 -44.76
CA GLN A 139 -6.20 45.24 -44.93
C GLN A 139 -5.48 44.94 -46.26
N GLU A 140 -5.48 43.67 -46.72
CA GLU A 140 -5.02 43.30 -48.08
C GLU A 140 -5.95 43.85 -49.18
N GLN A 141 -7.27 43.78 -49.00
CA GLN A 141 -8.22 44.39 -49.94
C GLN A 141 -8.05 45.91 -50.04
N LEU A 142 -7.85 46.60 -48.92
CA LEU A 142 -7.56 48.03 -48.88
C LEU A 142 -6.19 48.35 -49.50
N SER A 143 -5.15 47.56 -49.24
CA SER A 143 -3.83 47.75 -49.87
C SER A 143 -3.85 47.56 -51.39
N ARG A 144 -4.70 46.65 -51.91
CA ARG A 144 -4.90 46.45 -53.35
C ARG A 144 -5.77 47.53 -54.01
N THR A 145 -6.65 48.20 -53.26
CA THR A 145 -7.45 49.32 -53.80
C THR A 145 -6.72 50.66 -53.79
N PHE A 146 -5.66 50.83 -52.97
CA PHE A 146 -4.90 52.08 -52.89
C PHE A 146 -3.56 52.11 -53.68
N SER A 147 -3.12 51.00 -54.29
CA SER A 147 -1.88 50.95 -55.10
C SER A 147 -2.09 51.14 -56.62
N ARG A 148 -2.94 52.09 -57.03
CA ARG A 148 -3.09 52.41 -58.47
C ARG A 148 -3.33 53.89 -58.77
N LYS A 149 -2.34 54.75 -58.48
CA LYS A 149 -1.90 55.94 -59.28
C LYS A 149 -0.99 56.83 -58.45
N LYS A 150 0.30 56.91 -58.81
CA LYS A 150 0.94 58.06 -59.50
C LYS A 150 2.45 57.81 -59.59
N SER A 151 3.00 57.77 -60.79
CA SER A 151 4.45 57.82 -61.03
C SER A 151 4.89 59.25 -61.37
N ASN A 152 6.12 59.57 -60.94
CA ASN A 152 6.99 60.73 -61.24
C ASN A 152 6.59 62.06 -60.56
N LYS A 153 7.47 62.84 -59.93
CA LYS A 153 8.94 63.03 -60.09
C LYS A 153 9.51 63.71 -58.82
N ASP A 154 10.84 63.63 -58.68
CA ASP A 154 11.76 64.25 -57.70
C ASP A 154 11.46 65.76 -57.43
N THR A 155 11.81 66.43 -56.31
CA THR A 155 13.12 66.58 -55.64
C THR A 155 12.99 67.32 -54.28
N GLU A 156 13.79 66.89 -53.29
CA GLU A 156 14.39 67.59 -52.12
C GLU A 156 13.63 68.19 -50.88
N MET A 157 14.19 67.75 -49.73
CA MET A 157 14.57 68.45 -48.48
C MET A 157 13.58 68.77 -47.33
N GLN A 158 13.72 67.95 -46.28
CA GLN A 158 14.06 68.23 -44.85
C GLN A 158 13.21 69.11 -43.90
N LYS A 159 12.86 68.44 -42.76
CA LYS A 159 12.98 68.84 -41.32
C LYS A 159 11.92 69.83 -40.75
N VAL A 160 11.48 69.85 -39.46
CA VAL A 160 11.81 69.17 -38.16
C VAL A 160 10.80 69.63 -37.06
N LEU A 161 10.63 68.81 -35.99
CA LEU A 161 10.25 69.05 -34.56
C LEU A 161 8.91 69.70 -34.08
N VAL A 162 8.16 68.89 -33.28
CA VAL A 162 7.90 68.94 -31.79
C VAL A 162 7.01 70.02 -31.10
N GLN A 163 5.95 69.50 -30.42
CA GLN A 163 5.27 69.84 -29.12
C GLN A 163 4.45 71.17 -28.93
N PRO A 164 3.64 71.36 -27.83
CA PRO A 164 2.50 70.57 -27.31
C PRO A 164 1.31 71.43 -26.70
N LYS A 165 0.32 70.74 -26.07
CA LYS A 165 -0.58 71.09 -24.91
C LYS A 165 -2.06 71.57 -25.07
N HIS A 166 -2.91 70.94 -24.22
CA HIS A 166 -4.13 71.34 -23.45
C HIS A 166 -5.48 71.69 -24.11
N LEU A 167 -6.60 71.11 -23.61
CA LEU A 167 -7.69 71.79 -22.84
C LEU A 167 -8.83 70.85 -22.34
N GLN A 168 -9.62 71.33 -21.37
CA GLN A 168 -10.70 70.68 -20.61
C GLN A 168 -12.13 71.22 -20.93
N SER A 169 -13.16 70.44 -20.56
CA SER A 169 -14.51 70.80 -20.01
C SER A 169 -15.67 71.24 -20.93
N ARG A 170 -16.86 70.56 -20.85
CA ARG A 170 -18.10 71.01 -20.14
C ARG A 170 -19.34 70.09 -20.34
N ASN A 171 -20.23 70.11 -19.33
CA ASN A 171 -21.47 69.33 -19.08
C ASN A 171 -22.75 69.79 -19.83
N GLY A 172 -23.82 68.95 -19.80
CA GLY A 172 -25.24 69.38 -19.88
C GLY A 172 -26.28 68.25 -20.08
N GLU A 173 -27.28 68.15 -19.18
CA GLU A 173 -28.35 67.13 -19.05
C GLU A 173 -29.68 67.46 -19.80
N LEU A 174 -30.67 66.53 -19.67
CA LEU A 174 -32.15 66.59 -19.86
C LEU A 174 -32.69 66.07 -21.22
N GLY A 175 -33.70 65.20 -21.39
CA GLY A 175 -34.63 64.43 -20.54
C GLY A 175 -35.91 64.02 -21.35
N ASN A 176 -36.43 62.79 -21.15
CA ASN A 176 -37.81 62.26 -21.41
C ASN A 176 -38.35 62.15 -22.87
N SER A 177 -39.22 61.21 -23.32
CA SER A 177 -40.07 60.14 -22.72
C SER A 177 -40.83 59.32 -23.82
N PHE A 178 -41.49 58.21 -23.40
CA PHE A 178 -42.53 57.36 -24.05
C PHE A 178 -42.08 56.25 -25.04
N SER A 179 -42.56 54.99 -25.05
CA SER A 179 -43.47 54.18 -24.21
C SER A 179 -43.43 52.69 -24.67
N LYS A 180 -43.57 51.78 -23.69
CA LYS A 180 -43.78 50.30 -23.63
C LYS A 180 -44.65 49.61 -24.74
N PRO A 181 -44.73 48.25 -24.88
CA PRO A 181 -44.49 47.21 -23.83
C PRO A 181 -43.69 45.92 -24.19
N MET A 182 -43.25 45.29 -23.09
CA MET A 182 -42.69 43.95 -22.82
C MET A 182 -43.67 42.79 -23.15
N PRO A 183 -43.32 41.47 -23.04
CA PRO A 183 -42.41 40.82 -22.06
C PRO A 183 -41.47 39.75 -22.67
N GLU A 184 -40.48 39.12 -22.03
CA GLU A 184 -39.99 38.99 -20.65
C GLU A 184 -38.55 38.40 -20.78
N LEU A 185 -37.52 39.07 -20.23
CA LEU A 185 -36.75 38.71 -19.03
C LEU A 185 -36.00 37.36 -19.12
N VAL A 186 -34.72 37.17 -18.77
CA VAL A 186 -33.65 37.87 -18.03
C VAL A 186 -32.53 36.79 -17.98
N GLU A 187 -31.21 36.98 -18.08
CA GLU A 187 -30.27 37.92 -17.45
C GLU A 187 -28.92 37.72 -18.19
N ASP A 188 -28.29 38.79 -18.66
CA ASP A 188 -26.87 38.81 -19.05
C ASP A 188 -26.17 39.94 -18.25
N PRO A 189 -24.83 39.93 -18.17
CA PRO A 189 -24.00 40.50 -17.11
C PRO A 189 -23.62 41.97 -17.37
N ALA A 190 -22.99 42.63 -16.39
CA ALA A 190 -22.30 43.89 -16.65
C ALA A 190 -21.07 44.07 -15.76
N SER A 191 -19.91 44.18 -16.40
CA SER A 191 -18.91 45.21 -16.12
C SER A 191 -17.97 45.28 -17.33
N ASP A 192 -18.23 46.23 -18.22
CA ASP A 192 -17.31 46.72 -19.24
C ASP A 192 -16.28 47.65 -18.59
N GLU A 193 -14.99 47.33 -18.76
CA GLU A 193 -13.92 48.32 -18.75
C GLU A 193 -13.13 48.16 -20.06
N ASP A 194 -13.11 49.24 -20.83
CA ASP A 194 -12.30 49.44 -22.03
C ASP A 194 -10.91 49.95 -21.60
N PHE A 195 -9.86 49.21 -21.94
CA PHE A 195 -8.48 49.70 -21.91
C PHE A 195 -7.67 48.98 -23.00
N GLY A 196 -7.21 49.77 -23.98
CA GLY A 196 -6.24 49.34 -24.97
C GLY A 196 -4.80 49.46 -24.46
N VAL A 197 -3.98 48.53 -24.98
CA VAL A 197 -2.50 48.51 -25.08
C VAL A 197 -1.73 47.79 -23.96
N GLU A 198 -0.88 46.84 -24.40
CA GLU A 198 0.15 46.04 -23.71
C GLU A 198 -0.30 44.93 -22.73
N PHE A 199 -0.61 43.76 -23.30
CA PHE A 199 -0.89 42.51 -22.56
C PHE A 199 -0.05 41.34 -23.12
N GLU A 200 1.25 41.33 -22.84
CA GLU A 200 2.06 40.10 -22.91
C GLU A 200 2.57 39.62 -21.54
N ASP A 201 2.47 40.42 -20.46
CA ASP A 201 3.01 40.04 -19.14
C ASP A 201 1.97 39.67 -18.06
N GLU A 202 0.67 39.88 -18.28
CA GLU A 202 -0.35 39.65 -17.23
C GLU A 202 -1.01 38.25 -17.21
N ILE A 203 -0.81 37.41 -18.22
CA ILE A 203 -1.47 36.08 -18.27
C ILE A 203 -0.83 35.09 -17.28
N SER A 204 0.45 35.29 -16.94
CA SER A 204 1.14 34.49 -15.92
C SER A 204 0.56 34.71 -14.51
N LYS A 205 -0.05 35.88 -14.23
CA LYS A 205 -0.59 36.23 -12.91
C LYS A 205 -2.06 35.87 -12.69
N LYS A 206 -2.86 35.69 -13.75
CA LYS A 206 -4.32 35.46 -13.60
C LYS A 206 -4.71 34.03 -13.18
N TYR A 207 -3.77 33.09 -13.22
CA TYR A 207 -3.95 31.69 -12.78
C TYR A 207 -2.91 31.20 -11.76
N GLU A 208 -2.09 32.09 -11.21
CA GLU A 208 -1.49 31.85 -9.90
C GLU A 208 -2.44 32.40 -8.85
N PRO A 209 -3.06 31.57 -8.00
CA PRO A 209 -3.55 32.10 -6.74
C PRO A 209 -2.31 32.51 -5.95
N GLU A 210 -1.92 33.78 -6.02
CA GLU A 210 -1.03 34.38 -5.03
C GLU A 210 -1.63 34.10 -3.64
N GLY A 211 -1.01 33.18 -2.91
CA GLY A 211 -1.14 33.02 -1.46
C GLY A 211 -2.49 32.64 -0.85
N LYS A 212 -3.60 32.46 -1.60
CA LYS A 212 -4.88 32.06 -1.00
C LYS A 212 -4.96 30.54 -0.82
N GLU A 213 -4.84 30.07 0.43
CA GLU A 213 -5.08 28.67 0.78
C GLU A 213 -6.46 28.21 0.28
N MET A 214 -6.49 27.29 -0.70
CA MET A 214 -7.73 26.68 -1.16
C MET A 214 -8.31 25.79 -0.05
N HIS A 215 -9.35 26.29 0.63
CA HIS A 215 -9.96 25.59 1.76
C HIS A 215 -11.03 24.57 1.35
N THR A 216 -11.76 24.82 0.26
CA THR A 216 -12.90 23.96 -0.14
C THR A 216 -12.48 22.89 -1.15
N ARG A 217 -12.90 21.64 -0.93
CA ARG A 217 -12.61 20.50 -1.85
C ARG A 217 -13.06 20.76 -3.28
N SER A 218 -14.21 21.41 -3.49
CA SER A 218 -14.73 21.73 -4.81
C SER A 218 -13.80 22.71 -5.57
N GLN A 219 -13.19 23.67 -4.87
CA GLN A 219 -12.22 24.60 -5.47
C GLN A 219 -10.95 23.86 -5.90
N ILE A 220 -10.48 22.93 -5.06
CA ILE A 220 -9.32 22.10 -5.36
C ILE A 220 -9.55 21.25 -6.62
N PHE A 221 -10.72 20.61 -6.75
CA PHE A 221 -11.02 19.84 -7.96
C PHE A 221 -11.15 20.71 -9.20
N LYS A 222 -11.76 21.90 -9.09
CA LYS A 222 -11.83 22.85 -10.22
C LYS A 222 -10.43 23.27 -10.68
N TYR A 223 -9.52 23.55 -9.75
CA TYR A 223 -8.12 23.83 -10.06
C TYR A 223 -7.44 22.66 -10.76
N ALA A 224 -7.54 21.45 -10.18
CA ALA A 224 -6.87 20.27 -10.72
C ALA A 224 -7.36 19.94 -12.15
N TYR A 225 -8.67 19.87 -12.37
CA TYR A 225 -9.21 19.60 -13.71
C TYR A 225 -8.97 20.76 -14.67
N GLY A 226 -8.99 22.01 -14.19
CA GLY A 226 -8.63 23.17 -15.00
C GLY A 226 -7.20 23.09 -15.55
N LYS A 227 -6.22 22.76 -14.69
CA LYS A 227 -4.82 22.57 -15.11
C LYS A 227 -4.65 21.40 -16.08
N ILE A 228 -5.30 20.26 -15.83
CA ILE A 228 -5.18 19.09 -16.70
C ILE A 228 -5.73 19.39 -18.11
N GLU A 229 -6.88 20.07 -18.22
CA GLU A 229 -7.43 20.45 -19.52
C GLU A 229 -6.53 21.48 -20.24
N GLN A 230 -5.89 22.40 -19.51
CA GLN A 230 -4.88 23.31 -20.08
C GLN A 230 -3.66 22.55 -20.61
N GLU A 231 -3.12 21.58 -19.85
CA GLU A 231 -2.01 20.72 -20.27
C GLU A 231 -2.35 19.97 -21.57
N LYS A 232 -3.55 19.38 -21.66
CA LYS A 232 -4.02 18.71 -22.89
C LYS A 232 -4.13 19.66 -24.08
N ALA A 233 -4.62 20.87 -23.86
CA ALA A 233 -4.72 21.87 -24.92
C ALA A 233 -3.34 22.29 -25.42
N LEU A 234 -2.35 22.40 -24.52
CA LEU A 234 -0.96 22.67 -24.86
C LEU A 234 -0.34 21.50 -25.65
N GLU A 235 -0.57 20.25 -25.24
CA GLU A 235 -0.09 19.07 -25.98
C GLU A 235 -0.65 18.97 -27.40
N GLN A 236 -1.94 19.31 -27.58
CA GLN A 236 -2.55 19.37 -28.91
C GLN A 236 -1.94 20.46 -29.78
N GLN A 237 -1.60 21.62 -29.19
CA GLN A 237 -0.88 22.67 -29.90
C GLN A 237 0.54 22.24 -30.24
N ASN A 238 1.26 21.59 -29.32
CA ASN A 238 2.63 21.10 -29.56
C ASN A 238 2.72 20.07 -30.68
N LYS A 239 1.69 19.22 -30.86
CA LYS A 239 1.60 18.33 -32.03
C LYS A 239 1.45 19.06 -33.37
N ASN A 240 0.93 20.29 -33.34
CA ASN A 240 0.66 21.10 -34.51
C ASN A 240 1.75 22.16 -34.77
N LEU A 241 2.76 22.29 -33.91
CA LEU A 241 3.85 23.25 -34.07
C LEU A 241 4.94 22.71 -35.02
N THR A 242 5.45 23.59 -35.88
CA THR A 242 6.63 23.33 -36.71
C THR A 242 7.89 23.24 -35.85
N PHE A 243 8.93 22.57 -36.36
CA PHE A 243 10.22 22.33 -35.70
C PHE A 243 10.82 23.58 -35.03
N SER A 244 10.61 24.77 -35.63
CA SER A 244 11.07 26.05 -35.08
C SER A 244 10.33 26.48 -33.81
N GLY A 245 9.02 26.26 -33.71
CA GLY A 245 8.22 26.66 -32.53
C GLY A 245 8.49 25.79 -31.30
N ILE A 246 8.88 24.52 -31.53
CA ILE A 246 9.31 23.59 -30.49
C ILE A 246 10.64 24.03 -29.87
N ILE A 247 11.57 24.55 -30.68
CA ILE A 247 12.87 25.06 -30.20
C ILE A 247 12.67 26.29 -29.32
N THR A 248 11.78 27.22 -29.70
CA THR A 248 11.51 28.45 -28.92
C THR A 248 10.86 28.15 -27.56
N MET A 249 10.00 27.12 -27.48
CA MET A 249 9.43 26.65 -26.22
C MET A 249 10.44 25.87 -25.37
N ALA A 250 11.33 25.09 -26.00
CA ALA A 250 12.40 24.38 -25.29
C ALA A 250 13.47 25.32 -24.70
N THR A 251 13.59 26.54 -25.23
CA THR A 251 14.47 27.60 -24.70
C THR A 251 13.86 28.43 -23.57
N GLN A 252 12.56 28.29 -23.27
CA GLN A 252 12.01 28.88 -22.06
C GLN A 252 12.40 27.99 -20.86
N PRO A 253 13.06 28.54 -19.82
CA PRO A 253 13.47 27.79 -18.66
C PRO A 253 12.25 27.56 -17.75
N ASP A 254 11.32 26.70 -18.20
CA ASP A 254 10.35 26.13 -17.27
C ASP A 254 11.14 25.36 -16.21
N ILE A 255 10.94 25.78 -14.96
CA ILE A 255 11.58 25.23 -13.76
C ILE A 255 11.35 23.72 -13.77
N LYS A 256 12.33 22.93 -14.24
CA LYS A 256 12.26 21.47 -14.18
C LYS A 256 12.14 21.06 -12.71
N THR A 257 10.93 20.67 -12.31
CA THR A 257 10.59 20.33 -10.93
C THR A 257 11.23 19.02 -10.47
N ARG A 258 11.69 18.18 -11.42
CA ARG A 258 12.23 16.84 -11.16
C ARG A 258 13.74 16.77 -11.40
N PRO A 259 14.51 16.19 -10.46
CA PRO A 259 15.94 15.95 -10.68
C PRO A 259 16.12 14.85 -11.73
N VAL A 260 17.05 15.07 -12.64
CA VAL A 260 17.37 14.18 -13.76
C VAL A 260 18.31 13.07 -13.27
N ILE A 261 18.03 11.81 -13.63
CA ILE A 261 18.84 10.64 -13.20
C ILE A 261 19.32 9.84 -14.41
N GLU A 262 20.61 9.93 -14.74
CA GLU A 262 21.29 8.99 -15.61
C GLU A 262 21.83 7.82 -14.78
N VAL A 263 21.60 6.59 -15.23
CA VAL A 263 22.15 5.38 -14.58
C VAL A 263 23.10 4.69 -15.54
N ALA A 264 24.39 4.73 -15.26
CA ALA A 264 25.39 3.97 -16.00
C ALA A 264 25.82 2.74 -15.21
N PHE A 265 26.07 1.63 -15.90
CA PHE A 265 26.56 0.39 -15.31
C PHE A 265 27.81 -0.05 -16.08
N LYS A 266 28.86 -0.42 -15.34
CA LYS A 266 30.16 -0.80 -15.88
C LYS A 266 30.57 -2.15 -15.31
N ASP A 267 30.85 -3.10 -16.19
CA ASP A 267 31.31 -4.46 -15.90
C ASP A 267 30.46 -5.18 -14.84
N LEU A 268 29.14 -4.93 -14.86
CA LEU A 268 28.21 -5.46 -13.87
C LEU A 268 28.08 -6.97 -14.04
N THR A 269 28.53 -7.72 -13.02
CA THR A 269 28.53 -9.18 -13.01
C THR A 269 27.86 -9.68 -11.74
N LEU A 270 27.02 -10.71 -11.88
CA LEU A 270 26.24 -11.28 -10.78
C LEU A 270 26.48 -12.77 -10.68
N MET A 271 26.97 -13.24 -9.52
CA MET A 271 27.25 -14.65 -9.26
C MET A 271 26.43 -15.16 -8.08
N LEU A 272 25.82 -16.34 -8.22
CA LEU A 272 25.04 -16.95 -7.13
C LEU A 272 25.98 -17.56 -6.08
N LYS A 273 25.85 -17.18 -4.80
CA LYS A 273 26.75 -17.61 -3.72
C LYS A 273 26.80 -19.13 -3.46
N GLY A 274 25.72 -19.84 -3.77
CA GLY A 274 25.61 -21.29 -3.54
C GLY A 274 26.27 -22.11 -4.66
N THR A 275 25.79 -21.95 -5.90
CA THR A 275 26.24 -22.76 -7.03
C THR A 275 27.39 -22.15 -7.82
N LYS A 276 27.85 -20.94 -7.45
CA LYS A 276 28.80 -20.10 -8.21
C LYS A 276 28.39 -19.85 -9.67
N LYS A 277 27.12 -20.10 -10.02
CA LYS A 277 26.59 -19.86 -11.36
C LYS A 277 26.53 -18.36 -11.63
N GLN A 278 27.11 -17.94 -12.75
CA GLN A 278 27.04 -16.55 -13.20
C GLN A 278 25.69 -16.30 -13.87
N LEU A 279 24.95 -15.31 -13.35
CA LEU A 279 23.62 -14.93 -13.82
C LEU A 279 23.68 -13.73 -14.77
N LEU A 280 24.64 -12.82 -14.57
CA LEU A 280 24.99 -11.72 -15.47
C LEU A 280 26.50 -11.63 -15.59
N ARG A 281 27.00 -11.22 -16.75
CA ARG A 281 28.43 -11.22 -17.08
C ARG A 281 28.82 -9.92 -17.80
N SER A 282 29.66 -9.11 -17.14
CA SER A 282 30.29 -7.90 -17.70
C SER A 282 29.30 -6.99 -18.45
N VAL A 283 28.14 -6.74 -17.85
CA VAL A 283 27.07 -5.94 -18.44
C VAL A 283 27.46 -4.47 -18.32
N THR A 284 27.62 -3.79 -19.46
CA THR A 284 28.05 -2.38 -19.55
C THR A 284 27.10 -1.57 -20.43
N GLY A 285 26.70 -0.39 -19.97
CA GLY A 285 25.71 0.45 -20.65
C GLY A 285 25.23 1.63 -19.81
N LYS A 286 24.21 2.34 -20.30
CA LYS A 286 23.64 3.53 -19.64
C LYS A 286 22.16 3.72 -19.96
N LEU A 287 21.40 4.13 -18.97
CA LEU A 287 20.01 4.57 -19.08
C LEU A 287 19.99 6.09 -19.08
N LYS A 288 19.52 6.68 -20.18
CA LYS A 288 19.51 8.13 -20.39
C LYS A 288 18.23 8.77 -19.86
N PRO A 289 18.32 9.99 -19.31
CA PRO A 289 17.14 10.74 -18.94
C PRO A 289 16.27 11.15 -20.12
N GLY A 290 14.97 11.11 -19.89
CA GLY A 290 13.94 11.37 -20.89
C GLY A 290 13.84 10.36 -22.03
N HIS A 291 14.50 9.22 -21.88
CA HIS A 291 14.41 8.09 -22.80
C HIS A 291 13.60 6.95 -22.18
N VAL A 292 12.85 6.24 -23.02
CA VAL A 292 12.23 4.96 -22.69
C VAL A 292 13.10 3.82 -23.23
N THR A 293 13.82 3.15 -22.32
CA THR A 293 14.68 2.00 -22.64
C THR A 293 13.92 0.69 -22.44
N ALA A 294 13.85 -0.13 -23.49
CA ALA A 294 13.28 -1.47 -23.42
C ALA A 294 14.37 -2.52 -23.20
N VAL A 295 14.15 -3.44 -22.25
CA VAL A 295 15.01 -4.61 -22.01
C VAL A 295 14.32 -5.84 -22.56
N MET A 296 14.95 -6.48 -23.55
CA MET A 296 14.43 -7.65 -24.26
C MET A 296 15.45 -8.79 -24.26
N GLY A 297 15.01 -9.98 -24.62
CA GLY A 297 15.86 -11.18 -24.67
C GLY A 297 15.06 -12.46 -24.40
N PRO A 298 15.61 -13.64 -24.70
CA PRO A 298 14.93 -14.90 -24.51
C PRO A 298 14.65 -15.19 -23.03
N SER A 299 13.81 -16.20 -22.79
CA SER A 299 13.56 -16.71 -21.45
C SER A 299 14.85 -17.22 -20.81
N GLY A 300 15.09 -16.85 -19.55
CA GLY A 300 16.34 -17.19 -18.84
C GLY A 300 17.57 -16.34 -19.21
N ALA A 301 17.43 -15.29 -20.05
CA ALA A 301 18.52 -14.36 -20.35
C ALA A 301 18.95 -13.47 -19.16
N GLY A 302 18.18 -13.45 -18.07
CA GLY A 302 18.50 -12.65 -16.89
C GLY A 302 17.89 -11.24 -16.88
N LYS A 303 16.82 -10.97 -17.63
CA LYS A 303 16.13 -9.66 -17.69
C LYS A 303 15.72 -9.12 -16.31
N THR A 304 14.92 -9.89 -15.57
CA THR A 304 14.54 -9.56 -14.18
C THR A 304 15.75 -9.53 -13.24
N THR A 305 16.75 -10.38 -13.48
CA THR A 305 18.00 -10.37 -12.70
C THR A 305 18.77 -9.07 -12.91
N PHE A 306 18.85 -8.57 -14.14
CA PHE A 306 19.46 -7.28 -14.50
C PHE A 306 18.76 -6.11 -13.81
N LEU A 307 17.42 -6.04 -13.87
CA LEU A 307 16.68 -4.99 -13.15
C LEU A 307 16.92 -5.04 -11.63
N ASN A 308 16.94 -6.25 -11.05
CA ASN A 308 17.21 -6.43 -9.62
C ASN A 308 18.66 -6.08 -9.25
N ALA A 309 19.62 -6.34 -10.14
CA ALA A 309 21.02 -5.94 -9.99
C ALA A 309 21.14 -4.42 -9.93
N LEU A 310 20.54 -3.75 -10.92
CA LEU A 310 20.55 -2.30 -11.06
C LEU A 310 19.90 -1.61 -9.86
N ALA A 311 18.76 -2.16 -9.41
CA ALA A 311 18.04 -1.66 -8.24
C ALA A 311 18.73 -1.98 -6.90
N GLY A 312 19.84 -2.73 -6.91
CA GLY A 312 20.53 -3.20 -5.70
C GLY A 312 19.68 -4.17 -4.86
N LYS A 313 18.75 -4.89 -5.47
CA LYS A 313 17.84 -5.86 -4.84
C LYS A 313 18.30 -7.32 -4.99
N ALA A 314 19.39 -7.57 -5.70
CA ALA A 314 19.96 -8.91 -5.85
C ALA A 314 20.52 -9.42 -4.51
N THR A 315 19.77 -10.30 -3.84
CA THR A 315 20.14 -10.88 -2.53
C THR A 315 20.66 -12.31 -2.70
N GLY A 316 21.68 -12.69 -1.91
CA GLY A 316 22.31 -14.01 -2.02
C GLY A 316 23.19 -14.20 -3.26
N CYS A 317 23.59 -13.08 -3.88
CA CYS A 317 24.52 -13.06 -5.00
C CYS A 317 25.72 -12.16 -4.67
N ASP A 318 26.89 -12.48 -5.21
CA ASP A 318 28.03 -11.59 -5.26
C ASP A 318 27.89 -10.70 -6.49
N VAL A 319 27.84 -9.39 -6.27
CA VAL A 319 27.76 -8.37 -7.32
C VAL A 319 29.15 -7.76 -7.46
N THR A 320 29.71 -7.80 -8.66
CA THR A 320 30.93 -7.07 -9.04
C THR A 320 30.64 -6.07 -10.15
N GLY A 321 31.52 -5.10 -10.35
CA GLY A 321 31.29 -3.96 -11.24
C GLY A 321 30.76 -2.72 -10.51
N LEU A 322 30.43 -1.68 -11.27
CA LEU A 322 30.03 -0.37 -10.75
C LEU A 322 28.69 0.07 -11.35
N VAL A 323 27.80 0.57 -10.50
CA VAL A 323 26.62 1.34 -10.90
C VAL A 323 26.89 2.80 -10.54
N LEU A 324 26.80 3.67 -11.54
CA LEU A 324 27.05 5.09 -11.46
C LEU A 324 25.73 5.84 -11.65
N ILE A 325 25.45 6.80 -10.77
CA ILE A 325 24.28 7.68 -10.85
C ILE A 325 24.80 9.07 -11.14
N ASN A 326 24.44 9.65 -12.29
CA ASN A 326 24.96 10.94 -12.75
C ASN A 326 26.51 11.01 -12.66
N GLY A 327 27.19 9.91 -13.03
CA GLY A 327 28.66 9.77 -12.99
C GLY A 327 29.27 9.41 -11.63
N LYS A 328 28.50 9.33 -10.55
CA LYS A 328 29.00 9.02 -9.20
C LYS A 328 28.72 7.57 -8.80
N ALA A 329 29.70 6.90 -8.20
CA ALA A 329 29.55 5.52 -7.70
C ALA A 329 28.73 5.48 -6.41
N GLU A 330 27.41 5.59 -6.56
CA GLU A 330 26.46 5.62 -5.45
C GLU A 330 25.40 4.53 -5.63
N PRO A 331 24.96 3.87 -4.54
CA PRO A 331 24.00 2.79 -4.66
C PRO A 331 22.60 3.37 -4.90
N LEU A 332 21.85 2.78 -5.84
CA LEU A 332 20.51 3.24 -6.23
C LEU A 332 19.52 3.38 -5.05
N ARG A 333 19.72 2.60 -3.99
CA ARG A 333 18.97 2.68 -2.72
C ARG A 333 19.04 4.04 -2.02
N ALA A 334 20.11 4.81 -2.23
CA ALA A 334 20.27 6.15 -1.67
C ALA A 334 19.22 7.13 -2.24
N TYR A 335 18.64 6.81 -3.39
CA TYR A 335 17.66 7.60 -4.12
C TYR A 335 16.24 7.02 -4.05
N LYS A 336 15.97 6.07 -3.16
CA LYS A 336 14.67 5.35 -3.07
C LYS A 336 13.40 6.22 -3.00
N ARG A 337 13.51 7.50 -2.60
CA ARG A 337 12.37 8.43 -2.54
C ARG A 337 11.99 9.06 -3.88
N ILE A 338 12.83 8.91 -4.89
CA ILE A 338 12.62 9.44 -6.25
C ILE A 338 12.74 8.35 -7.32
N ILE A 339 12.78 7.08 -6.92
CA ILE A 339 12.87 5.93 -7.83
C ILE A 339 11.64 5.05 -7.64
N GLY A 340 10.92 4.80 -8.73
CA GLY A 340 9.80 3.87 -8.80
C GLY A 340 10.26 2.49 -9.28
N PHE A 341 9.76 1.43 -8.66
CA PHE A 341 10.01 0.06 -9.11
C PHE A 341 8.71 -0.74 -9.13
N VAL A 342 8.27 -1.14 -10.32
CA VAL A 342 7.09 -1.97 -10.52
C VAL A 342 7.55 -3.43 -10.66
N PRO A 343 7.27 -4.31 -9.68
CA PRO A 343 7.58 -5.72 -9.79
C PRO A 343 6.66 -6.43 -10.79
N GLN A 344 7.08 -7.61 -11.24
CA GLN A 344 6.29 -8.47 -12.14
C GLN A 344 4.92 -8.83 -11.53
N ASP A 345 4.90 -9.16 -10.23
CA ASP A 345 3.68 -9.46 -9.47
C ASP A 345 2.84 -8.21 -9.16
N ASP A 346 1.53 -8.29 -9.41
CA ASP A 346 0.59 -7.19 -9.17
C ASP A 346 0.13 -7.08 -7.71
N ILE A 347 1.05 -6.64 -6.84
CA ILE A 347 0.82 -6.51 -5.40
C ILE A 347 0.05 -5.21 -5.09
N VAL A 348 -1.28 -5.24 -5.16
CA VAL A 348 -2.17 -4.10 -4.86
C VAL A 348 -3.21 -4.49 -3.81
N HIS A 349 -3.58 -3.58 -2.90
CA HIS A 349 -4.56 -3.92 -1.85
C HIS A 349 -5.96 -4.14 -2.45
N GLY A 350 -6.41 -5.39 -2.43
CA GLY A 350 -7.69 -5.82 -3.00
C GLY A 350 -8.93 -5.28 -2.29
N ASN A 351 -8.82 -5.03 -0.98
CA ASN A 351 -9.90 -4.51 -0.14
C ASN A 351 -10.06 -2.98 -0.25
N LEU A 352 -9.27 -2.32 -1.11
CA LEU A 352 -9.30 -0.88 -1.36
C LEU A 352 -9.77 -0.58 -2.78
N THR A 353 -10.34 0.61 -3.00
CA THR A 353 -10.63 1.07 -4.37
C THR A 353 -9.33 1.45 -5.09
N VAL A 354 -9.39 1.56 -6.41
CA VAL A 354 -8.25 2.03 -7.23
C VAL A 354 -7.76 3.38 -6.73
N GLU A 355 -8.68 4.32 -6.54
CA GLU A 355 -8.37 5.64 -6.02
C GLU A 355 -7.74 5.61 -4.62
N GLU A 356 -8.26 4.80 -3.71
CA GLU A 356 -7.75 4.73 -2.33
C GLU A 356 -6.31 4.21 -2.28
N ASN A 357 -5.98 3.27 -3.17
CA ASN A 357 -4.63 2.77 -3.33
C ASN A 357 -3.67 3.88 -3.81
N LEU A 358 -4.07 4.63 -4.85
CA LEU A 358 -3.27 5.73 -5.41
C LEU A 358 -3.08 6.86 -4.39
N TRP A 359 -4.15 7.30 -3.73
CA TRP A 359 -4.08 8.32 -2.67
C TRP A 359 -3.22 7.91 -1.49
N PHE A 360 -3.25 6.64 -1.10
CA PHE A 360 -2.40 6.15 -0.02
C PHE A 360 -0.92 6.26 -0.42
N SER A 361 -0.57 5.84 -1.65
CA SER A 361 0.79 5.99 -2.18
C SER A 361 1.21 7.48 -2.23
N ALA A 362 0.34 8.34 -2.77
CA ALA A 362 0.54 9.79 -2.87
C ALA A 362 0.86 10.43 -1.52
N ASN A 363 0.00 10.19 -0.53
CA ASN A 363 0.11 10.80 0.79
C ASN A 363 1.39 10.39 1.54
N CYS A 364 1.91 9.19 1.27
CA CYS A 364 3.10 8.67 1.93
C CYS A 364 4.41 9.06 1.23
N ARG A 365 4.39 9.30 -0.09
CA ARG A 365 5.60 9.41 -0.93
C ARG A 365 5.80 10.78 -1.59
N LEU A 366 4.74 11.55 -1.84
CA LEU A 366 4.87 12.92 -2.34
C LEU A 366 5.57 13.82 -1.32
N ALA A 367 6.08 14.96 -1.79
CA ALA A 367 6.79 15.91 -0.94
C ALA A 367 5.92 16.38 0.25
N ALA A 368 6.53 16.48 1.43
CA ALA A 368 5.83 16.83 2.66
C ALA A 368 5.22 18.24 2.63
N GLY A 369 5.89 19.18 1.95
CA GLY A 369 5.47 20.58 1.81
C GLY A 369 4.53 20.86 0.63
N MET A 370 4.24 19.86 -0.22
CA MET A 370 3.33 20.03 -1.35
C MET A 370 1.90 20.32 -0.87
N SER A 371 1.25 21.29 -1.50
CA SER A 371 -0.12 21.72 -1.18
C SER A 371 -1.10 20.55 -1.38
N LYS A 372 -2.28 20.64 -0.73
CA LYS A 372 -3.33 19.63 -0.97
C LYS A 372 -3.82 19.66 -2.43
N ALA A 373 -3.83 20.83 -3.05
CA ALA A 373 -4.31 20.99 -4.42
C ALA A 373 -3.38 20.32 -5.44
N ASP A 374 -2.08 20.49 -5.27
CA ASP A 374 -1.09 19.85 -6.16
C ASP A 374 -1.07 18.32 -5.98
N LYS A 375 -1.29 17.83 -4.75
CA LYS A 375 -1.48 16.39 -4.52
C LYS A 375 -2.69 15.83 -5.25
N VAL A 376 -3.80 16.58 -5.29
CA VAL A 376 -4.99 16.19 -6.07
C VAL A 376 -4.64 16.19 -7.55
N LEU A 377 -3.98 17.24 -8.05
CA LEU A 377 -3.56 17.36 -9.44
C LEU A 377 -2.72 16.14 -9.89
N VAL A 378 -1.68 15.77 -9.12
CA VAL A 378 -0.84 14.60 -9.44
C VAL A 378 -1.64 13.31 -9.51
N VAL A 379 -2.53 13.06 -8.54
CA VAL A 379 -3.34 11.83 -8.52
C VAL A 379 -4.32 11.79 -9.69
N GLU A 380 -5.00 12.91 -9.98
CA GLU A 380 -5.92 13.00 -11.13
C GLU A 380 -5.19 12.82 -12.46
N ARG A 381 -4.00 13.44 -12.62
CA ARG A 381 -3.17 13.29 -13.82
C ARG A 381 -2.81 11.83 -14.07
N VAL A 382 -2.41 11.08 -13.04
CA VAL A 382 -2.08 9.65 -13.18
C VAL A 382 -3.31 8.79 -13.47
N ILE A 383 -4.47 9.07 -12.83
CA ILE A 383 -5.72 8.34 -13.12
C ILE A 383 -6.12 8.54 -14.58
N GLU A 384 -5.96 9.75 -15.10
CA GLU A 384 -6.27 10.07 -16.48
C GLU A 384 -5.27 9.47 -17.48
N SER A 385 -3.96 9.64 -17.27
CA SER A 385 -2.94 9.17 -18.20
C SER A 385 -2.96 7.64 -18.38
N LEU A 386 -3.27 6.90 -17.30
CA LEU A 386 -3.41 5.44 -17.34
C LEU A 386 -4.81 4.96 -17.75
N GLY A 387 -5.76 5.86 -18.00
CA GLY A 387 -7.14 5.53 -18.39
C GLY A 387 -7.89 4.74 -17.31
N LEU A 388 -7.74 5.14 -16.04
CA LEU A 388 -8.33 4.50 -14.87
C LEU A 388 -9.65 5.14 -14.41
N GLN A 389 -10.13 6.18 -15.09
CA GLN A 389 -11.32 6.95 -14.70
C GLN A 389 -12.57 6.07 -14.49
N ALA A 390 -12.84 5.14 -15.40
CA ALA A 390 -14.03 4.28 -15.34
C ALA A 390 -14.03 3.30 -14.14
N ILE A 391 -12.86 2.96 -13.59
CA ILE A 391 -12.70 1.97 -12.51
C ILE A 391 -12.21 2.57 -11.20
N ARG A 392 -12.14 3.91 -11.13
CA ARG A 392 -11.59 4.67 -10.00
C ARG A 392 -12.19 4.28 -8.65
N ASP A 393 -13.51 4.23 -8.59
CA ASP A 393 -14.29 3.93 -7.38
C ASP A 393 -14.53 2.40 -7.21
N SER A 394 -14.08 1.58 -8.16
CA SER A 394 -14.20 0.13 -8.09
C SER A 394 -13.17 -0.47 -7.12
N LEU A 395 -13.57 -1.51 -6.39
CA LEU A 395 -12.66 -2.32 -5.58
C LEU A 395 -11.70 -3.10 -6.47
N VAL A 396 -10.42 -3.13 -6.11
CA VAL A 396 -9.40 -3.88 -6.86
C VAL A 396 -9.71 -5.38 -6.85
N GLY A 397 -10.25 -5.89 -5.74
CA GLY A 397 -10.65 -7.29 -5.59
C GLY A 397 -9.53 -8.15 -5.01
N THR A 398 -9.94 -9.25 -4.38
CA THR A 398 -9.08 -10.27 -3.78
C THR A 398 -9.29 -11.60 -4.52
N ILE A 399 -8.51 -12.63 -4.17
CA ILE A 399 -8.71 -13.98 -4.72
C ILE A 399 -10.13 -14.49 -4.43
N GLU A 400 -10.69 -14.15 -3.27
CA GLU A 400 -12.04 -14.56 -2.83
C GLU A 400 -13.16 -13.69 -3.43
N LYS A 401 -12.87 -12.42 -3.70
CA LYS A 401 -13.85 -11.44 -4.18
C LYS A 401 -13.38 -10.81 -5.48
N ARG A 402 -14.09 -11.13 -6.57
CA ARG A 402 -13.85 -10.54 -7.89
C ARG A 402 -13.88 -9.01 -7.81
N GLY A 403 -12.90 -8.37 -8.44
CA GLY A 403 -12.81 -6.92 -8.61
C GLY A 403 -12.47 -6.57 -10.06
N ILE A 404 -11.50 -5.68 -10.25
CA ILE A 404 -11.06 -5.22 -11.57
C ILE A 404 -10.32 -6.30 -12.39
N SER A 405 -10.23 -6.11 -13.70
CA SER A 405 -9.51 -7.04 -14.59
C SER A 405 -8.01 -7.08 -14.29
N GLY A 406 -7.32 -8.15 -14.73
CA GLY A 406 -5.86 -8.27 -14.55
C GLY A 406 -5.10 -7.11 -15.19
N GLY A 407 -5.43 -6.77 -16.44
CA GLY A 407 -4.82 -5.64 -17.12
C GLY A 407 -5.09 -4.27 -16.48
N GLN A 408 -6.29 -4.07 -15.95
CA GLN A 408 -6.60 -2.88 -15.14
C GLN A 408 -5.75 -2.84 -13.87
N ARG A 409 -5.59 -3.98 -13.18
CA ARG A 409 -4.75 -4.10 -11.98
C ARG A 409 -3.28 -3.82 -12.27
N LYS A 410 -2.77 -4.27 -13.42
CA LYS A 410 -1.41 -3.96 -13.91
C LYS A 410 -1.21 -2.45 -14.08
N ARG A 411 -2.18 -1.75 -14.69
CA ARG A 411 -2.14 -0.28 -14.80
C ARG A 411 -2.19 0.41 -13.43
N VAL A 412 -3.03 -0.06 -12.51
CA VAL A 412 -3.04 0.46 -11.12
C VAL A 412 -1.69 0.22 -10.42
N ASN A 413 -1.08 -0.94 -10.65
CA ASN A 413 0.24 -1.28 -10.14
C ASN A 413 1.32 -0.29 -10.61
N VAL A 414 1.30 0.08 -11.89
CA VAL A 414 2.16 1.14 -12.44
C VAL A 414 1.82 2.51 -11.83
N GLY A 415 0.53 2.85 -11.72
CA GLY A 415 0.06 4.10 -11.14
C GLY A 415 0.53 4.33 -9.70
N LEU A 416 0.62 3.27 -8.88
CA LEU A 416 1.17 3.36 -7.52
C LEU A 416 2.60 3.91 -7.47
N GLU A 417 3.39 3.63 -8.50
CA GLU A 417 4.76 4.12 -8.65
C GLU A 417 4.83 5.46 -9.40
N MET A 418 3.93 5.74 -10.34
CA MET A 418 3.89 7.03 -11.04
C MET A 418 3.43 8.19 -10.13
N VAL A 419 2.47 7.95 -9.23
CA VAL A 419 1.92 8.98 -8.32
C VAL A 419 2.95 9.59 -7.37
N MET A 420 4.10 8.94 -7.17
CA MET A 420 5.19 9.53 -6.36
C MET A 420 6.06 10.52 -7.15
N GLU A 421 5.76 10.79 -8.43
CA GLU A 421 6.58 11.58 -9.35
C GLU A 421 8.05 11.13 -9.34
N PRO A 422 8.34 9.93 -9.88
CA PRO A 422 9.69 9.38 -9.91
C PRO A 422 10.58 10.10 -10.94
N SER A 423 11.88 10.15 -10.67
CA SER A 423 12.91 10.57 -11.63
C SER A 423 13.48 9.39 -12.43
N LEU A 424 13.39 8.18 -11.88
CA LEU A 424 13.71 6.92 -12.54
C LEU A 424 12.58 5.93 -12.26
N LEU A 425 12.05 5.33 -13.31
CA LEU A 425 10.99 4.32 -13.23
C LEU A 425 11.48 3.02 -13.86
N ILE A 426 11.56 1.96 -13.05
CA ILE A 426 11.92 0.63 -13.48
C ILE A 426 10.67 -0.26 -13.46
N LEU A 427 10.34 -0.90 -14.59
CA LEU A 427 9.16 -1.75 -14.71
C LEU A 427 9.52 -3.16 -15.20
N ASP A 428 9.07 -4.17 -14.46
CA ASP A 428 9.28 -5.58 -14.83
C ASP A 428 8.01 -6.15 -15.47
N GLU A 429 8.06 -6.37 -16.79
CA GLU A 429 6.95 -6.89 -17.61
C GLU A 429 5.60 -6.16 -17.40
N PRO A 430 5.54 -4.82 -17.55
CA PRO A 430 4.30 -4.07 -17.31
C PRO A 430 3.24 -4.27 -18.40
N THR A 431 3.61 -4.84 -19.56
CA THR A 431 2.70 -5.12 -20.68
C THR A 431 2.17 -6.55 -20.70
N SER A 432 2.68 -7.43 -19.83
CA SER A 432 2.23 -8.83 -19.75
C SER A 432 0.77 -8.91 -19.29
N GLY A 433 -0.06 -9.64 -20.03
CA GLY A 433 -1.50 -9.77 -19.74
C GLY A 433 -2.35 -8.55 -20.12
N LEU A 434 -1.79 -7.58 -20.85
CA LEU A 434 -2.54 -6.48 -21.47
C LEU A 434 -2.87 -6.80 -22.94
N ASP A 435 -4.01 -6.30 -23.40
CA ASP A 435 -4.30 -6.23 -24.83
C ASP A 435 -3.44 -5.15 -25.51
N SER A 436 -3.34 -5.21 -26.84
CA SER A 436 -2.50 -4.30 -27.62
C SER A 436 -2.87 -2.83 -27.42
N SER A 437 -4.17 -2.51 -27.29
CA SER A 437 -4.63 -1.13 -27.12
C SER A 437 -4.28 -0.58 -25.74
N SER A 438 -4.49 -1.38 -24.68
CA SER A 438 -4.08 -1.00 -23.32
C SER A 438 -2.57 -0.88 -23.17
N SER A 439 -1.80 -1.73 -23.85
CA SER A 439 -0.33 -1.67 -23.85
C SER A 439 0.19 -0.38 -24.51
N GLN A 440 -0.42 0.03 -25.64
CA GLN A 440 -0.11 1.29 -26.28
C GLN A 440 -0.48 2.50 -25.40
N LEU A 441 -1.65 2.46 -24.74
CA LEU A 441 -2.06 3.52 -23.81
C LEU A 441 -1.06 3.66 -22.65
N LEU A 442 -0.66 2.55 -22.05
CA LEU A 442 0.35 2.53 -20.99
C LEU A 442 1.68 3.12 -21.49
N LEU A 443 2.15 2.71 -22.67
CA LEU A 443 3.41 3.20 -23.21
C LEU A 443 3.34 4.69 -23.59
N ARG A 444 2.19 5.19 -24.04
CA ARG A 444 1.97 6.63 -24.25
C ARG A 444 2.10 7.41 -22.94
N ALA A 445 1.50 6.91 -21.86
CA ALA A 445 1.63 7.52 -20.53
C ALA A 445 3.09 7.52 -20.06
N LEU A 446 3.82 6.41 -20.22
CA LEU A 446 5.24 6.35 -19.88
C LEU A 446 6.07 7.31 -20.74
N ARG A 447 5.82 7.41 -22.06
CA ARG A 447 6.52 8.37 -22.93
C ARG A 447 6.26 9.81 -22.51
N HIS A 448 5.04 10.15 -22.09
CA HIS A 448 4.74 11.48 -21.56
C HIS A 448 5.60 11.79 -20.32
N GLU A 449 5.71 10.87 -19.37
CA GLU A 449 6.61 11.04 -18.21
C GLU A 449 8.09 11.15 -18.62
N ALA A 450 8.51 10.42 -19.66
CA ALA A 450 9.87 10.55 -20.19
C ALA A 450 10.13 11.95 -20.78
N LEU A 451 9.15 12.55 -21.47
CA LEU A 451 9.28 13.94 -21.96
C LEU A 451 9.44 14.96 -20.83
N GLU A 452 8.87 14.69 -19.64
CA GLU A 452 9.11 15.48 -18.42
C GLU A 452 10.52 15.26 -17.80
N GLY A 453 11.37 14.43 -18.42
CA GLY A 453 12.75 14.17 -18.00
C GLY A 453 12.94 12.92 -17.13
N VAL A 454 11.93 12.06 -17.01
CA VAL A 454 12.02 10.79 -16.27
C VAL A 454 12.79 9.75 -17.08
N THR A 455 13.71 9.04 -16.43
CA THR A 455 14.39 7.87 -17.03
C THR A 455 13.51 6.64 -16.87
N ILE A 456 13.16 5.96 -17.96
CA ILE A 456 12.28 4.79 -17.89
C ILE A 456 13.00 3.56 -18.43
N CYS A 457 13.03 2.50 -17.63
CA CYS A 457 13.57 1.21 -18.02
C CYS A 457 12.50 0.14 -17.82
N LEU A 458 12.13 -0.57 -18.89
CA LEU A 458 11.06 -1.55 -18.82
C LEU A 458 11.44 -2.86 -19.51
N VAL A 459 11.16 -3.98 -18.86
CA VAL A 459 11.32 -5.31 -19.47
C VAL A 459 10.08 -5.64 -20.29
N VAL A 460 10.28 -6.02 -21.56
CA VAL A 460 9.20 -6.45 -22.46
C VAL A 460 9.44 -7.86 -22.95
N HIS A 461 8.38 -8.65 -22.99
CA HIS A 461 8.34 -9.95 -23.63
C HIS A 461 7.53 -9.84 -24.92
N GLN A 462 8.15 -10.10 -26.08
CA GLN A 462 7.51 -10.15 -27.40
C GLN A 462 6.59 -8.95 -27.73
N PRO A 463 7.13 -7.73 -27.90
CA PRO A 463 6.33 -6.57 -28.28
C PRO A 463 5.87 -6.64 -29.74
N SER A 464 4.68 -6.12 -30.02
CA SER A 464 4.29 -5.83 -31.41
C SER A 464 5.20 -4.77 -32.03
N TYR A 465 5.37 -4.80 -33.35
CA TYR A 465 6.20 -3.83 -34.07
C TYR A 465 5.82 -2.36 -33.79
N SER A 466 4.52 -2.08 -33.67
CA SER A 466 4.03 -0.74 -33.31
C SER A 466 4.53 -0.27 -31.95
N LEU A 467 4.62 -1.19 -30.98
CA LEU A 467 5.09 -0.93 -29.63
C LEU A 467 6.61 -0.85 -29.57
N PHE A 468 7.31 -1.67 -30.37
CA PHE A 468 8.75 -1.64 -30.53
C PHE A 468 9.25 -0.26 -31.02
N LYS A 469 8.60 0.32 -32.04
CA LYS A 469 8.93 1.65 -32.57
C LYS A 469 8.73 2.80 -31.59
N MET A 470 8.01 2.57 -30.51
CA MET A 470 7.76 3.58 -29.47
C MET A 470 8.85 3.61 -28.39
N PHE A 471 9.87 2.75 -28.45
CA PHE A 471 11.02 2.82 -27.55
C PHE A 471 12.13 3.68 -28.16
N ASP A 472 12.90 4.37 -27.32
CA ASP A 472 14.00 5.21 -27.77
C ASP A 472 15.31 4.41 -27.81
N ASP A 473 15.54 3.58 -26.78
CA ASP A 473 16.70 2.70 -26.64
C ASP A 473 16.27 1.24 -26.39
N LEU A 474 17.10 0.29 -26.84
CA LEU A 474 16.95 -1.16 -26.65
C LEU A 474 18.18 -1.73 -25.96
N ILE A 475 17.97 -2.55 -24.93
CA ILE A 475 18.95 -3.47 -24.35
C ILE A 475 18.51 -4.88 -24.69
N LEU A 476 19.27 -5.57 -25.53
CA LEU A 476 19.03 -6.96 -25.90
C LEU A 476 19.98 -7.87 -25.14
N LEU A 477 19.42 -8.69 -24.23
CA LEU A 477 20.16 -9.66 -23.43
C LEU A 477 20.13 -11.04 -24.08
N ALA A 478 21.27 -11.73 -24.07
CA ALA A 478 21.43 -13.11 -24.49
C ALA A 478 21.45 -14.07 -23.30
N LYS A 479 21.31 -15.39 -23.55
CA LYS A 479 21.47 -16.44 -22.54
C LYS A 479 22.85 -16.30 -21.85
N GLY A 480 22.88 -16.48 -20.53
CA GLY A 480 24.08 -16.25 -19.73
C GLY A 480 24.25 -14.79 -19.24
N GLY A 481 23.28 -13.92 -19.50
CA GLY A 481 23.26 -12.56 -18.96
C GLY A 481 24.32 -11.65 -19.57
N LEU A 482 24.50 -11.79 -20.89
CA LEU A 482 25.39 -11.01 -21.72
C LEU A 482 24.58 -10.03 -22.58
N ILE A 483 25.13 -8.88 -22.94
CA ILE A 483 24.48 -7.93 -23.85
C ILE A 483 24.84 -8.30 -25.30
N ALA A 484 23.82 -8.46 -26.14
CA ALA A 484 23.97 -8.61 -27.58
C ALA A 484 23.83 -7.27 -28.34
N TYR A 485 23.08 -6.32 -27.78
CA TYR A 485 22.92 -4.97 -28.32
C TYR A 485 22.51 -3.99 -27.21
N HIS A 486 23.04 -2.77 -27.25
CA HIS A 486 22.58 -1.65 -26.42
C HIS A 486 22.71 -0.32 -27.16
N GLY A 487 21.59 0.29 -27.53
CA GLY A 487 21.59 1.53 -28.31
C GLY A 487 20.19 1.95 -28.77
N SER A 488 20.12 2.90 -29.70
CA SER A 488 18.84 3.41 -30.19
C SER A 488 18.11 2.38 -31.04
N VAL A 489 16.80 2.24 -30.84
CA VAL A 489 15.94 1.31 -31.60
C VAL A 489 16.07 1.49 -33.12
N LYS A 490 16.30 2.71 -33.58
CA LYS A 490 16.43 3.02 -35.02
C LYS A 490 17.68 2.40 -35.66
N MET A 491 18.74 2.19 -34.87
CA MET A 491 20.03 1.67 -35.35
C MET A 491 20.13 0.15 -35.19
N VAL A 492 19.10 -0.52 -34.66
CA VAL A 492 19.11 -1.96 -34.40
C VAL A 492 19.20 -2.74 -35.72
N GLU A 493 18.36 -2.38 -36.68
CA GLU A 493 18.31 -3.05 -38.00
C GLU A 493 19.63 -2.86 -38.75
N GLU A 494 20.22 -1.66 -38.71
CA GLU A 494 21.52 -1.36 -39.32
C GLU A 494 22.66 -2.16 -38.67
N TYR A 495 22.70 -2.26 -37.34
CA TYR A 495 23.73 -3.03 -36.63
C TYR A 495 23.67 -4.53 -36.98
N PHE A 496 22.48 -5.12 -36.96
CA PHE A 496 22.33 -6.54 -37.29
C PHE A 496 22.52 -6.81 -38.80
N GLY A 497 22.11 -5.89 -39.68
CA GLY A 497 22.41 -5.94 -41.11
C GLY A 497 23.91 -5.89 -41.39
N GLY A 498 24.68 -5.07 -40.66
CA GLY A 498 26.14 -5.05 -40.73
C GLY A 498 26.82 -6.36 -40.29
N LEU A 499 26.12 -7.21 -39.55
CA LEU A 499 26.57 -8.57 -39.19
C LEU A 499 26.09 -9.64 -40.19
N GLY A 500 25.37 -9.23 -41.25
CA GLY A 500 24.73 -10.11 -42.23
C GLY A 500 23.47 -10.81 -41.70
N ILE A 501 22.78 -10.18 -40.74
CA ILE A 501 21.51 -10.64 -40.17
C ILE A 501 20.42 -9.67 -40.64
N ASP A 502 19.86 -9.97 -41.81
CA ASP A 502 18.74 -9.22 -42.37
C ASP A 502 17.41 -9.81 -41.90
N VAL A 503 16.49 -8.95 -41.50
CA VAL A 503 15.15 -9.37 -41.07
C VAL A 503 14.31 -9.66 -42.32
N PRO A 504 13.75 -10.88 -42.48
CA PRO A 504 12.89 -11.19 -43.62
C PRO A 504 11.64 -10.30 -43.68
N GLU A 505 11.14 -10.07 -44.89
CA GLU A 505 9.88 -9.33 -45.07
C GLU A 505 8.73 -9.99 -44.29
N ARG A 506 7.87 -9.15 -43.68
CA ARG A 506 6.70 -9.55 -42.89
C ARG A 506 6.99 -10.30 -41.59
N VAL A 507 8.24 -10.34 -41.13
CA VAL A 507 8.61 -10.83 -39.80
C VAL A 507 8.77 -9.64 -38.84
N ASN A 508 8.32 -9.80 -37.59
CA ASN A 508 8.49 -8.79 -36.55
C ASN A 508 9.97 -8.77 -36.10
N PRO A 509 10.73 -7.68 -36.30
CA PRO A 509 12.15 -7.61 -35.94
C PRO A 509 12.49 -8.01 -34.49
N PRO A 510 11.79 -7.53 -33.43
CA PRO A 510 12.09 -7.92 -32.06
C PRO A 510 11.94 -9.43 -31.82
N ASP A 511 10.98 -10.09 -32.45
CA ASP A 511 10.80 -11.55 -32.32
C ASP A 511 11.93 -12.28 -33.04
N TYR A 512 12.29 -11.83 -34.25
CA TYR A 512 13.39 -12.38 -35.02
C TYR A 512 14.73 -12.33 -34.27
N TYR A 513 15.06 -11.20 -33.63
CA TYR A 513 16.29 -11.10 -32.84
C TYR A 513 16.29 -12.00 -31.60
N ILE A 514 15.13 -12.20 -30.96
CA ILE A 514 15.00 -13.13 -29.84
C ILE A 514 15.18 -14.58 -30.30
N ASP A 515 14.58 -14.96 -31.43
CA ASP A 515 14.67 -16.32 -32.00
C ASP A 515 16.10 -16.68 -32.41
N ILE A 516 16.86 -15.71 -32.93
CA ILE A 516 18.31 -15.88 -33.21
C ILE A 516 19.07 -16.10 -31.91
N LEU A 517 18.84 -15.29 -30.88
CA LEU A 517 19.52 -15.43 -29.59
C LEU A 517 19.14 -16.71 -28.84
N GLU A 518 17.95 -17.26 -29.12
CA GLU A 518 17.53 -18.55 -28.60
C GLU A 518 18.19 -19.72 -29.33
N GLY A 519 18.61 -19.50 -30.59
CA GLY A 519 19.20 -20.50 -31.48
C GLY A 519 18.16 -21.25 -32.33
N ILE A 520 16.92 -20.76 -32.40
CA ILE A 520 15.83 -21.33 -33.19
C ILE A 520 16.08 -21.04 -34.67
N VAL A 521 16.37 -19.77 -34.97
CA VAL A 521 16.71 -19.31 -36.30
C VAL A 521 18.24 -19.23 -36.41
N LYS A 522 18.81 -19.97 -37.34
CA LYS A 522 20.23 -19.86 -37.69
C LYS A 522 20.36 -18.77 -38.75
N PRO A 523 21.25 -17.77 -38.57
CA PRO A 523 21.52 -16.79 -39.61
C PRO A 523 22.06 -17.50 -40.86
N SER A 524 21.84 -16.88 -42.02
CA SER A 524 22.17 -17.38 -43.35
C SER A 524 23.57 -18.01 -43.41
N THR A 525 23.68 -19.16 -44.09
CA THR A 525 24.90 -19.99 -44.19
C THR A 525 26.13 -19.28 -44.77
N SER A 526 25.99 -18.08 -45.33
CA SER A 526 27.07 -17.31 -45.97
C SER A 526 27.98 -16.56 -44.99
N THR A 527 27.56 -16.30 -43.74
CA THR A 527 28.32 -15.42 -42.81
C THR A 527 28.92 -16.13 -41.60
N GLY A 528 28.63 -17.43 -41.40
CA GLY A 528 29.24 -18.25 -40.34
C GLY A 528 29.01 -17.77 -38.89
N VAL A 529 28.09 -16.81 -38.68
CA VAL A 529 27.88 -16.17 -37.37
C VAL A 529 27.06 -17.08 -36.46
N ASN A 530 27.63 -17.48 -35.33
CA ASN A 530 26.89 -18.23 -34.31
C ASN A 530 26.22 -17.27 -33.32
N TYR A 531 25.00 -17.55 -32.87
CA TYR A 531 24.29 -16.74 -31.87
C TYR A 531 25.10 -16.55 -30.56
N LYS A 532 25.95 -17.53 -30.20
CA LYS A 532 26.85 -17.44 -29.04
C LYS A 532 27.95 -16.38 -29.21
N GLN A 533 28.29 -16.01 -30.43
CA GLN A 533 29.32 -15.01 -30.74
C GLN A 533 28.77 -13.58 -30.74
N LEU A 534 27.45 -13.39 -30.86
CA LEU A 534 26.83 -12.06 -30.95
C LEU A 534 27.17 -11.16 -29.74
N PRO A 535 27.12 -11.63 -28.48
CA PRO A 535 27.51 -10.80 -27.35
C PRO A 535 28.99 -10.45 -27.33
N VAL A 536 29.86 -11.35 -27.80
CA VAL A 536 31.30 -11.10 -27.90
C VAL A 536 31.58 -10.04 -28.97
N ARG A 537 30.90 -10.12 -30.12
CA ARG A 537 31.00 -9.09 -31.18
C ARG A 537 30.53 -7.73 -30.69
N TRP A 538 29.46 -7.67 -29.90
CA TRP A 538 29.01 -6.42 -29.27
C TRP A 538 30.05 -5.82 -28.33
N MET A 539 30.72 -6.65 -27.52
CA MET A 539 31.81 -6.20 -26.66
C MET A 539 32.98 -5.63 -27.48
N LEU A 540 33.40 -6.32 -28.54
CA LEU A 540 34.48 -5.89 -29.42
C LEU A 540 34.14 -4.59 -30.17
N HIS A 541 32.92 -4.48 -30.70
CA HIS A 541 32.44 -3.29 -31.41
C HIS A 541 32.53 -2.01 -30.54
N ASN A 542 32.30 -2.14 -29.23
CA ASN A 542 32.35 -1.01 -28.30
C ASN A 542 33.68 -0.90 -27.52
N GLY A 543 34.66 -1.77 -27.80
CA GLY A 543 35.95 -1.78 -27.09
C GLY A 543 35.85 -2.23 -25.63
N TYR A 544 34.84 -3.01 -25.25
CA TYR A 544 34.70 -3.55 -23.89
C TYR A 544 35.61 -4.76 -23.66
N LYS A 545 36.02 -4.97 -22.40
CA LYS A 545 36.84 -6.12 -22.01
C LYS A 545 36.04 -7.41 -22.15
N VAL A 546 36.58 -8.37 -22.91
CA VAL A 546 36.00 -9.71 -23.05
C VAL A 546 36.51 -10.62 -21.92
N PRO A 547 35.62 -11.26 -21.14
CA PRO A 547 35.99 -12.26 -20.13
C PRO A 547 36.90 -13.38 -20.67
N GLN A 548 37.85 -13.84 -19.84
CA GLN A 548 38.88 -14.82 -20.22
C GLN A 548 38.32 -16.14 -20.76
N ASP A 549 37.19 -16.60 -20.24
CA ASP A 549 36.52 -17.83 -20.69
C ASP A 549 35.90 -17.72 -22.10
N MET A 550 35.65 -16.50 -22.58
CA MET A 550 35.10 -16.24 -23.92
C MET A 550 36.18 -15.83 -24.94
N GLN A 551 37.45 -15.72 -24.53
CA GLN A 551 38.55 -15.40 -25.44
C GLN A 551 38.78 -16.51 -26.48
N GLN A 552 38.43 -17.77 -26.19
CA GLN A 552 38.44 -18.85 -27.19
C GLN A 552 37.49 -18.58 -28.37
N HIS A 553 36.35 -17.92 -28.12
CA HIS A 553 35.46 -17.47 -29.19
C HIS A 553 36.04 -16.30 -29.99
N VAL A 554 36.91 -15.48 -29.39
CA VAL A 554 37.66 -14.42 -30.08
C VAL A 554 38.78 -15.00 -30.96
N ALA A 555 39.47 -16.05 -30.49
CA ALA A 555 40.48 -16.77 -31.29
C ALA A 555 39.86 -17.41 -32.54
N MET A 556 38.63 -17.93 -32.44
CA MET A 556 37.86 -18.45 -33.58
C MET A 556 37.37 -17.36 -34.56
N LEU A 557 37.39 -16.09 -34.15
CA LEU A 557 37.01 -14.92 -34.96
C LEU A 557 38.21 -14.24 -35.66
N GLY A 558 39.45 -14.73 -35.46
CA GLY A 558 40.64 -14.26 -36.18
C GLY A 558 41.16 -12.87 -35.78
N ILE A 559 40.77 -12.34 -34.60
CA ILE A 559 41.17 -11.00 -34.14
C ILE A 559 42.28 -11.14 -33.08
N PRO A 560 43.46 -10.49 -33.23
CA PRO A 560 44.55 -10.61 -32.28
C PRO A 560 44.24 -9.89 -30.96
N ALA A 561 44.23 -10.64 -29.85
CA ALA A 561 44.17 -10.10 -28.50
C ALA A 561 45.56 -9.63 -28.07
N LYS A 562 45.69 -8.39 -27.58
CA LYS A 562 46.88 -7.94 -26.84
C LYS A 562 46.98 -8.73 -25.53
N GLY A 563 48.03 -9.52 -25.40
CA GLY A 563 48.25 -10.42 -24.27
C GLY A 563 48.80 -9.73 -23.02
N GLU A 564 48.42 -10.30 -21.87
CA GLU A 564 49.24 -10.32 -20.65
C GLU A 564 49.12 -11.74 -20.08
N GLU A 565 50.27 -12.37 -19.84
CA GLU A 565 50.43 -13.72 -19.32
C GLU A 565 50.15 -13.78 -17.81
N GLY A 566 49.48 -14.84 -17.36
CA GLY A 566 49.21 -15.08 -15.95
C GLY A 566 48.70 -16.50 -15.67
N SER A 567 49.64 -17.40 -15.37
CA SER A 567 49.57 -18.68 -14.64
C SER A 567 48.22 -19.45 -14.57
N ASN A 568 48.21 -20.62 -15.23
CA ASN A 568 47.23 -21.70 -15.04
C ASN A 568 47.38 -22.36 -13.65
N SER A 569 46.25 -22.55 -12.95
CA SER A 569 46.10 -23.60 -11.94
C SER A 569 44.89 -24.46 -12.30
N GLY A 570 45.14 -25.73 -12.63
CA GLY A 570 44.11 -26.71 -12.99
C GLY A 570 43.15 -26.98 -11.83
N VAL A 571 41.87 -27.10 -12.15
CA VAL A 571 40.84 -27.60 -11.23
C VAL A 571 40.43 -28.98 -11.72
N GLY A 572 40.90 -29.99 -11.01
CA GLY A 572 40.43 -31.37 -11.14
C GLY A 572 38.97 -31.48 -10.76
N SER A 573 38.28 -32.38 -11.46
CA SER A 573 36.92 -32.83 -11.17
C SER A 573 36.92 -33.67 -9.89
N GLU A 574 36.56 -33.07 -8.76
CA GLU A 574 36.19 -33.80 -7.54
C GLU A 574 34.68 -34.07 -7.54
N GLU A 575 34.31 -35.34 -7.40
CA GLU A 575 32.96 -35.81 -7.16
C GLU A 575 32.41 -35.17 -5.86
N GLN A 576 31.44 -34.26 -6.01
CA GLN A 576 30.83 -33.59 -4.87
C GLN A 576 29.79 -34.49 -4.20
N SER A 577 30.10 -34.92 -2.98
CA SER A 577 29.18 -35.62 -2.07
C SER A 577 27.91 -34.80 -1.78
N ILE A 578 26.75 -35.48 -1.80
CA ILE A 578 25.40 -34.95 -1.51
C ILE A 578 25.34 -34.17 -0.17
N ALA A 579 26.13 -34.58 0.83
CA ALA A 579 26.21 -33.88 2.11
C ALA A 579 26.94 -32.52 1.99
N GLY A 580 27.93 -32.43 1.11
CA GLY A 580 28.61 -31.19 0.77
C GLY A 580 27.69 -30.20 0.05
N GLU A 581 26.88 -30.68 -0.90
CA GLU A 581 25.89 -29.86 -1.59
C GLU A 581 24.81 -29.34 -0.61
N MET A 582 24.33 -30.18 0.30
CA MET A 582 23.37 -29.77 1.34
C MET A 582 23.97 -28.73 2.29
N TRP A 583 25.23 -28.88 2.71
CA TRP A 583 25.92 -27.88 3.54
C TRP A 583 26.19 -26.57 2.80
N GLN A 584 26.55 -26.62 1.51
CA GLN A 584 26.68 -25.44 0.67
C GLN A 584 25.33 -24.72 0.47
N ASN A 585 24.24 -25.47 0.32
CA ASN A 585 22.88 -24.91 0.25
C ASN A 585 22.48 -24.24 1.57
N VAL A 586 22.80 -24.84 2.72
CA VAL A 586 22.57 -24.25 4.05
C VAL A 586 23.42 -23.00 4.26
N LYS A 587 24.73 -23.05 3.92
CA LYS A 587 25.63 -21.91 4.00
C LYS A 587 25.19 -20.78 3.06
N GLY A 588 24.72 -21.10 1.86
CA GLY A 588 24.13 -20.17 0.90
C GLY A 588 22.84 -19.54 1.44
N ALA A 589 21.97 -20.32 2.08
CA ALA A 589 20.75 -19.82 2.73
C ALA A 589 21.06 -18.90 3.92
N ILE A 590 22.08 -19.23 4.73
CA ILE A 590 22.56 -18.40 5.84
C ILE A 590 23.21 -17.12 5.30
N GLY A 591 24.05 -17.22 4.27
CA GLY A 591 24.67 -16.07 3.59
C GLY A 591 23.62 -15.12 3.02
N LYS A 592 22.62 -15.65 2.32
CA LYS A 592 21.47 -14.86 1.82
C LYS A 592 20.73 -14.16 2.95
N ARG A 593 20.51 -14.82 4.11
CA ARG A 593 19.90 -14.18 5.29
C ARG A 593 20.79 -13.06 5.85
N LYS A 594 22.11 -13.26 5.91
CA LYS A 594 23.06 -12.24 6.35
C LYS A 594 23.06 -11.03 5.42
N ASP A 595 23.02 -11.25 4.10
CA ASP A 595 22.95 -10.18 3.10
C ASP A 595 21.64 -9.39 3.21
N ILE A 596 20.52 -10.08 3.37
CA ILE A 596 19.19 -9.46 3.61
C ILE A 596 19.23 -8.61 4.89
N LEU A 597 19.83 -9.13 5.96
CA LEU A 597 19.95 -8.43 7.22
C LEU A 597 20.84 -7.18 7.08
N HIS A 598 21.99 -7.33 6.44
CA HIS A 598 22.87 -6.21 6.13
C HIS A 598 22.17 -5.18 5.23
N TYR A 599 21.46 -5.60 4.20
CA TYR A 599 20.67 -4.74 3.32
C TYR A 599 19.60 -3.95 4.07
N ASN A 600 18.92 -4.60 5.02
CA ASN A 600 17.84 -4.01 5.81
C ASN A 600 18.32 -3.05 6.90
N PHE A 601 19.48 -3.30 7.51
CA PHE A 601 20.05 -2.48 8.58
C PHE A 601 21.01 -1.39 8.07
N SER A 602 21.54 -1.54 6.85
CA SER A 602 22.37 -0.51 6.20
C SER A 602 21.56 0.78 6.03
N ARG A 603 21.75 1.73 6.95
CA ARG A 603 21.12 3.04 6.88
C ARG A 603 21.85 3.90 5.84
N THR A 604 21.51 3.75 4.56
CA THR A 604 22.04 4.65 3.55
C THR A 604 21.53 6.07 3.77
N LYS A 605 22.46 7.03 3.79
CA LYS A 605 22.15 8.45 3.73
C LYS A 605 21.32 8.70 2.47
N ASN A 606 20.24 9.46 2.63
CA ASN A 606 19.37 9.77 1.51
C ASN A 606 19.97 10.92 0.71
N LEU A 607 20.16 10.72 -0.59
CA LEU A 607 20.78 11.68 -1.51
C LEU A 607 19.76 12.29 -2.49
N SER A 608 18.48 11.95 -2.34
CA SER A 608 17.42 12.40 -3.26
C SER A 608 16.95 13.84 -3.06
N ASN A 609 17.43 14.56 -2.03
CA ASN A 609 16.97 15.87 -1.54
C ASN A 609 15.45 16.02 -1.25
N ARG A 610 14.60 15.06 -1.65
CA ARG A 610 13.17 15.00 -1.38
C ARG A 610 12.86 14.67 0.08
N GLN A 611 12.13 15.57 0.74
CA GLN A 611 11.57 15.35 2.06
C GLN A 611 10.17 14.71 1.95
N THR A 612 10.07 13.42 2.29
CA THR A 612 8.78 12.72 2.42
C THR A 612 8.14 13.00 3.79
N PRO A 613 6.82 12.83 3.93
CA PRO A 613 6.12 12.94 5.19
C PRO A 613 6.81 12.17 6.32
N GLY A 614 6.91 12.79 7.49
CA GLY A 614 7.48 12.17 8.68
C GLY A 614 6.67 10.97 9.18
N MET A 615 7.27 10.21 10.10
CA MET A 615 6.70 8.99 10.66
C MET A 615 5.27 9.17 11.22
N LEU A 616 5.01 10.27 11.92
CA LEU A 616 3.69 10.54 12.51
C LEU A 616 2.61 10.79 11.45
N LYS A 617 2.95 11.52 10.37
CA LYS A 617 2.03 11.74 9.25
C LYS A 617 1.75 10.42 8.53
N GLN A 618 2.78 9.62 8.27
CA GLN A 618 2.61 8.27 7.68
C GLN A 618 1.76 7.37 8.56
N TYR A 619 1.97 7.37 9.89
CA TYR A 619 1.15 6.62 10.84
C TYR A 619 -0.34 6.99 10.75
N LYS A 620 -0.66 8.29 10.66
CA LYS A 620 -2.04 8.77 10.45
C LYS A 620 -2.64 8.23 9.15
N TYR A 621 -1.88 8.23 8.05
CA TYR A 621 -2.34 7.68 6.77
C TYR A 621 -2.55 6.16 6.82
N TYR A 622 -1.65 5.43 7.48
CA TYR A 622 -1.80 4.00 7.72
C TYR A 622 -3.05 3.68 8.54
N ILE A 623 -3.32 4.42 9.62
CA ILE A 623 -4.56 4.25 10.40
C ILE A 623 -5.79 4.46 9.54
N GLY A 624 -5.81 5.53 8.73
CA GLY A 624 -6.94 5.80 7.84
C GLY A 624 -7.20 4.65 6.87
N ARG A 625 -6.13 4.08 6.29
CA ARG A 625 -6.21 2.92 5.40
C ARG A 625 -6.68 1.66 6.12
N LEU A 626 -6.02 1.30 7.22
CA LEU A 626 -6.34 0.10 8.00
C LEU A 626 -7.76 0.17 8.57
N GLY A 627 -8.22 1.35 9.00
CA GLY A 627 -9.59 1.55 9.43
C GLY A 627 -10.61 1.24 8.33
N LYS A 628 -10.36 1.70 7.09
CA LYS A 628 -11.20 1.35 5.93
C LYS A 628 -11.18 -0.14 5.63
N GLN A 629 -10.01 -0.79 5.67
CA GLN A 629 -9.88 -2.23 5.48
C GLN A 629 -10.69 -3.00 6.54
N ARG A 630 -10.59 -2.62 7.81
CA ARG A 630 -11.35 -3.25 8.90
C ARG A 630 -12.85 -3.04 8.78
N LEU A 631 -13.31 -1.87 8.35
CA LEU A 631 -14.74 -1.65 8.11
C LEU A 631 -15.27 -2.55 6.98
N ARG A 632 -14.48 -2.80 5.94
CA ARG A 632 -14.86 -3.71 4.84
C ARG A 632 -14.75 -5.19 5.20
N GLU A 633 -13.93 -5.51 6.19
CA GLU A 633 -13.79 -6.84 6.79
C GLU A 633 -14.70 -7.04 8.02
N ALA A 634 -15.60 -6.11 8.32
CA ALA A 634 -16.46 -6.19 9.51
C ALA A 634 -17.26 -7.49 9.62
N ARG A 635 -17.59 -8.13 8.49
CA ARG A 635 -18.25 -9.43 8.46
C ARG A 635 -17.41 -10.55 9.08
N SER A 636 -16.13 -10.67 8.73
CA SER A 636 -15.27 -11.72 9.30
C SER A 636 -15.00 -11.46 10.78
N LEU A 637 -14.90 -10.19 11.17
CA LEU A 637 -14.81 -9.78 12.57
C LEU A 637 -16.07 -10.15 13.36
N GLY A 638 -17.26 -9.97 12.78
CA GLY A 638 -18.53 -10.39 13.39
C GLY A 638 -18.60 -11.89 13.66
N VAL A 639 -18.06 -12.72 12.76
CA VAL A 639 -17.95 -14.18 12.97
C VAL A 639 -17.04 -14.50 14.14
N ASP A 640 -15.88 -13.84 14.25
CA ASP A 640 -14.97 -14.03 15.39
C ASP A 640 -15.65 -13.69 16.73
N TYR A 641 -16.44 -12.60 16.78
CA TYR A 641 -17.21 -12.24 17.99
C TYR A 641 -18.32 -13.25 18.30
N LEU A 642 -19.01 -13.76 17.28
CA LEU A 642 -20.03 -14.79 17.46
C LEU A 642 -19.44 -16.09 18.04
N ILE A 643 -18.30 -16.55 17.51
CA ILE A 643 -17.59 -17.73 18.01
C ILE A 643 -17.17 -17.51 19.47
N LEU A 644 -16.69 -16.31 19.81
CA LEU A 644 -16.28 -15.99 21.18
C LEU A 644 -17.47 -15.94 22.15
N CYS A 645 -18.63 -15.42 21.71
CA CYS A 645 -19.89 -15.49 22.46
C CYS A 645 -20.30 -16.95 22.72
N LEU A 646 -20.29 -17.80 21.68
CA LEU A 646 -20.64 -19.21 21.80
C LEU A 646 -19.70 -19.94 22.76
N ALA A 647 -18.39 -19.68 22.68
CA ALA A 647 -17.42 -20.24 23.60
C ALA A 647 -17.70 -19.82 25.07
N GLY A 648 -18.02 -18.54 25.30
CA GLY A 648 -18.42 -18.05 26.62
C GLY A 648 -19.69 -18.72 27.16
N ALA A 649 -20.68 -18.96 26.30
CA ALA A 649 -21.91 -19.66 26.66
C ALA A 649 -21.67 -21.14 26.98
N CYS A 650 -20.95 -21.86 26.12
CA CYS A 650 -20.63 -23.27 26.32
C CYS A 650 -19.83 -23.48 27.61
N LEU A 651 -18.77 -22.71 27.83
CA LEU A 651 -17.96 -22.83 29.04
C LEU A 651 -18.72 -22.36 30.29
N GLY A 652 -19.57 -21.34 30.17
CA GLY A 652 -20.41 -20.89 31.27
C GLY A 652 -21.43 -21.93 31.72
N MET A 653 -21.97 -22.73 30.78
CA MET A 653 -22.88 -23.86 31.10
C MET A 653 -22.14 -25.07 31.67
N LEU A 654 -21.00 -25.44 31.08
CA LEU A 654 -20.24 -26.63 31.45
C LEU A 654 -19.51 -26.49 32.78
N ALA A 655 -19.02 -25.28 33.09
CA ALA A 655 -18.09 -25.06 34.19
C ALA A 655 -18.75 -24.30 35.35
N LYS A 656 -19.94 -24.76 35.80
CA LYS A 656 -20.63 -24.23 36.99
C LYS A 656 -19.65 -24.14 38.15
N VAL A 657 -19.56 -22.96 38.77
CA VAL A 657 -18.62 -22.70 39.88
C VAL A 657 -18.94 -23.63 41.05
N ASN A 658 -18.05 -24.59 41.30
CA ASN A 658 -18.04 -25.34 42.56
C ASN A 658 -17.32 -24.49 43.61
N ASP A 659 -18.02 -24.20 44.71
CA ASP A 659 -17.51 -23.34 45.79
C ASP A 659 -16.29 -23.95 46.49
N GLU A 660 -16.12 -25.28 46.48
CA GLU A 660 -14.96 -25.97 47.07
C GLU A 660 -13.64 -25.72 46.31
N LYS A 661 -13.71 -25.64 44.98
CA LYS A 661 -12.53 -25.44 44.12
C LYS A 661 -12.35 -23.99 43.69
N PHE A 662 -13.15 -23.05 44.22
CA PHE A 662 -13.13 -21.62 43.85
C PHE A 662 -13.18 -21.36 42.32
N GLY A 663 -13.76 -22.28 41.54
CA GLY A 663 -13.87 -22.17 40.08
C GLY A 663 -12.56 -22.30 39.29
N VAL A 664 -11.48 -22.86 39.86
CA VAL A 664 -10.17 -23.03 39.18
C VAL A 664 -10.31 -23.71 37.81
N ASP A 665 -11.09 -24.79 37.74
CA ASP A 665 -11.31 -25.56 36.50
C ASP A 665 -11.95 -24.68 35.40
N SER A 666 -12.92 -23.83 35.76
CA SER A 666 -13.60 -22.90 34.85
C SER A 666 -12.65 -21.83 34.28
N TYR A 667 -11.73 -21.33 35.10
CA TYR A 667 -10.74 -20.34 34.67
C TYR A 667 -9.65 -20.95 33.79
N ILE A 668 -9.26 -22.22 34.02
CA ILE A 668 -8.34 -22.95 33.13
C ILE A 668 -8.92 -23.06 31.72
N TYR A 669 -10.18 -23.51 31.59
CA TYR A 669 -10.83 -23.60 30.28
C TYR A 669 -11.00 -22.23 29.61
N THR A 670 -11.31 -21.20 30.41
CA THR A 670 -11.39 -19.80 29.93
C THR A 670 -10.06 -19.35 29.33
N ILE A 671 -8.94 -19.59 30.02
CA ILE A 671 -7.60 -19.20 29.54
C ILE A 671 -7.29 -19.89 28.22
N ILE A 672 -7.58 -21.19 28.09
CA ILE A 672 -7.32 -21.96 26.86
C ILE A 672 -8.18 -21.43 25.71
N ALA A 673 -9.50 -21.35 25.90
CA ALA A 673 -10.44 -20.95 24.83
C ALA A 673 -10.19 -19.52 24.35
N VAL A 674 -10.08 -18.57 25.27
CA VAL A 674 -9.82 -17.15 24.92
C VAL A 674 -8.45 -17.01 24.27
N SER A 675 -7.41 -17.70 24.76
CA SER A 675 -6.07 -17.66 24.15
C SER A 675 -6.09 -18.19 22.71
N LEU A 676 -6.75 -19.32 22.46
CA LEU A 676 -6.79 -19.94 21.14
C LEU A 676 -7.55 -19.07 20.14
N LEU A 677 -8.77 -18.64 20.49
CA LEU A 677 -9.61 -17.83 19.61
C LEU A 677 -8.98 -16.47 19.31
N CYS A 678 -8.35 -15.83 20.31
CA CYS A 678 -7.69 -14.55 20.11
C CYS A 678 -6.42 -14.67 19.26
N LYS A 679 -5.63 -15.74 19.39
CA LYS A 679 -4.44 -15.96 18.53
C LYS A 679 -4.82 -16.19 17.08
N ILE A 680 -5.83 -17.02 16.80
CA ILE A 680 -6.27 -17.28 15.42
C ILE A 680 -6.70 -15.97 14.73
N SER A 681 -7.43 -15.13 15.44
CA SER A 681 -7.83 -13.81 14.95
C SER A 681 -6.63 -12.86 14.78
N ALA A 682 -5.65 -12.88 15.70
CA ALA A 682 -4.41 -12.09 15.59
C ALA A 682 -3.51 -12.52 14.43
N LEU A 683 -3.45 -13.83 14.12
CA LEU A 683 -2.66 -14.37 13.01
C LEU A 683 -3.04 -13.75 11.66
N ARG A 684 -4.35 -13.64 11.39
CA ARG A 684 -4.88 -13.07 10.15
C ARG A 684 -4.44 -11.63 9.92
N SER A 685 -4.12 -10.91 11.00
CA SER A 685 -3.70 -9.51 10.91
C SER A 685 -2.39 -9.41 10.14
N PHE A 686 -1.30 -10.07 10.54
CA PHE A 686 0.00 -9.90 9.87
C PHE A 686 0.32 -10.91 8.77
N SER A 687 -0.35 -12.07 8.71
CA SER A 687 0.01 -13.14 7.77
C SER A 687 -0.31 -12.80 6.31
N LEU A 688 -1.47 -12.19 6.04
CA LEU A 688 -1.95 -11.90 4.68
C LEU A 688 -1.23 -10.69 4.05
N ASP A 689 -0.85 -9.71 4.87
CA ASP A 689 -0.31 -8.43 4.38
C ASP A 689 1.22 -8.40 4.20
N LYS A 690 1.92 -9.52 4.39
CA LYS A 690 3.40 -9.54 4.35
C LYS A 690 3.93 -9.02 3.03
N LEU A 691 3.37 -9.48 1.91
CA LEU A 691 3.81 -9.07 0.57
C LEU A 691 3.62 -7.57 0.34
N HIS A 692 2.47 -7.02 0.77
CA HIS A 692 2.21 -5.59 0.71
C HIS A 692 3.20 -4.78 1.56
N TYR A 693 3.48 -5.23 2.77
CA TYR A 693 4.46 -4.60 3.66
C TYR A 693 5.86 -4.55 3.03
N TRP A 694 6.33 -5.66 2.47
CA TRP A 694 7.67 -5.73 1.85
C TRP A 694 7.78 -4.80 0.65
N ARG A 695 6.74 -4.74 -0.18
CA ARG A 695 6.67 -3.80 -1.30
C ARG A 695 6.73 -2.35 -0.82
N GLU A 696 5.86 -1.96 0.11
CA GLU A 696 5.80 -0.58 0.62
C GLU A 696 7.10 -0.14 1.30
N ARG A 697 7.75 -1.06 2.03
CA ARG A 697 9.07 -0.85 2.62
C ARG A 697 10.14 -0.63 1.54
N ALA A 698 10.13 -1.44 0.47
CA ALA A 698 11.05 -1.30 -0.65
C ALA A 698 10.88 0.05 -1.37
N SER A 699 9.66 0.58 -1.43
CA SER A 699 9.34 1.92 -1.95
C SER A 699 9.69 3.07 -0.99
N GLY A 700 10.26 2.77 0.19
CA GLY A 700 10.78 3.77 1.13
C GLY A 700 9.82 4.23 2.23
N MET A 701 8.68 3.56 2.44
CA MET A 701 7.73 3.86 3.53
C MET A 701 8.24 3.37 4.90
N SER A 702 7.80 4.00 5.99
CA SER A 702 8.23 3.65 7.35
C SER A 702 7.62 2.35 7.86
N SER A 703 8.48 1.39 8.22
CA SER A 703 8.06 0.12 8.83
C SER A 703 7.48 0.28 10.23
N LEU A 704 8.00 1.23 11.01
CA LEU A 704 7.52 1.49 12.37
C LEU A 704 6.11 2.11 12.33
N ALA A 705 5.87 3.06 11.41
CA ALA A 705 4.55 3.64 11.21
C ALA A 705 3.50 2.58 10.82
N TYR A 706 3.87 1.64 9.94
CA TYR A 706 3.02 0.50 9.59
C TYR A 706 2.69 -0.38 10.80
N PHE A 707 3.71 -0.80 11.55
CA PHE A 707 3.53 -1.70 12.70
C PHE A 707 2.67 -1.06 13.79
N LEU A 708 2.98 0.18 14.19
CA LEU A 708 2.20 0.89 15.20
C LEU A 708 0.76 1.13 14.75
N ALA A 709 0.53 1.55 13.50
CA ALA A 709 -0.83 1.78 13.01
C ALA A 709 -1.67 0.50 13.06
N LYS A 710 -1.07 -0.62 12.66
CA LYS A 710 -1.73 -1.92 12.68
C LYS A 710 -2.02 -2.41 14.09
N ASP A 711 -1.04 -2.29 14.99
CA ASP A 711 -1.21 -2.61 16.40
C ASP A 711 -2.31 -1.74 17.03
N THR A 712 -2.35 -0.43 16.78
CA THR A 712 -3.42 0.44 17.33
C THR A 712 -4.82 0.09 16.84
N ILE A 713 -4.97 -0.35 15.59
CA ILE A 713 -6.26 -0.83 15.06
C ILE A 713 -6.68 -2.13 15.75
N ASP A 714 -5.73 -3.03 16.01
CA ASP A 714 -5.99 -4.28 16.72
C ASP A 714 -6.25 -4.11 18.22
N HIS A 715 -5.76 -3.03 18.85
CA HIS A 715 -6.08 -2.70 20.23
C HIS A 715 -7.58 -2.50 20.45
N PHE A 716 -8.31 -1.93 19.49
CA PHE A 716 -9.77 -1.83 19.56
C PHE A 716 -10.42 -3.22 19.71
N ASN A 717 -9.97 -4.20 18.93
CA ASN A 717 -10.46 -5.57 19.03
C ASN A 717 -10.02 -6.24 20.34
N THR A 718 -8.82 -5.92 20.82
CA THR A 718 -8.27 -6.42 22.09
C THR A 718 -9.12 -5.96 23.29
N ILE A 719 -9.68 -4.75 23.22
CA ILE A 719 -10.58 -4.18 24.24
C ILE A 719 -11.98 -4.82 24.17
N ILE A 720 -12.51 -5.07 22.97
CA ILE A 720 -13.88 -5.57 22.77
C ILE A 720 -14.00 -7.06 23.06
N LYS A 721 -13.04 -7.89 22.64
CA LYS A 721 -13.09 -9.36 22.80
C LYS A 721 -13.36 -9.83 24.24
N PRO A 722 -12.67 -9.32 25.28
CA PRO A 722 -12.98 -9.67 26.67
C PRO A 722 -14.42 -9.36 27.09
N ILE A 723 -14.97 -8.21 26.66
CA ILE A 723 -16.35 -7.80 26.98
C ILE A 723 -17.35 -8.81 26.40
N VAL A 724 -17.14 -9.18 25.14
CA VAL A 724 -17.97 -10.14 24.42
C VAL A 724 -17.95 -11.51 25.12
N TYR A 725 -16.77 -12.02 25.47
CA TYR A 725 -16.64 -13.29 26.19
C TYR A 725 -17.31 -13.26 27.57
N LEU A 726 -16.99 -12.24 28.37
CA LEU A 726 -17.50 -12.10 29.74
C LEU A 726 -19.01 -11.98 29.78
N SER A 727 -19.62 -11.32 28.79
CA SER A 727 -21.07 -11.14 28.72
C SER A 727 -21.83 -12.47 28.82
N MET A 728 -21.41 -13.48 28.04
CA MET A 728 -22.03 -14.79 28.02
C MET A 728 -21.55 -15.67 29.18
N PHE A 729 -20.27 -15.59 29.53
CA PHE A 729 -19.72 -16.40 30.63
C PHE A 729 -20.37 -16.06 31.97
N TYR A 730 -20.54 -14.77 32.28
CA TYR A 730 -21.20 -14.34 33.53
C TYR A 730 -22.69 -14.64 33.55
N PHE A 731 -23.36 -14.62 32.39
CA PHE A 731 -24.77 -14.93 32.28
C PHE A 731 -25.07 -16.37 32.74
N PHE A 732 -24.23 -17.35 32.35
CA PHE A 732 -24.45 -18.76 32.69
C PHE A 732 -23.75 -19.21 33.98
N ASN A 733 -22.53 -18.72 34.27
CA ASN A 733 -21.73 -19.23 35.39
C ASN A 733 -21.88 -18.44 36.69
N ASN A 734 -22.25 -17.15 36.59
CA ASN A 734 -22.39 -16.21 37.72
C ASN A 734 -21.29 -16.32 38.81
N PRO A 735 -20.00 -16.13 38.46
CA PRO A 735 -18.92 -16.21 39.44
C PRO A 735 -18.98 -15.06 40.47
N ARG A 736 -18.42 -15.29 41.67
CA ARG A 736 -18.45 -14.31 42.77
C ARG A 736 -17.54 -13.08 42.56
N SER A 737 -16.56 -13.18 41.66
CA SER A 737 -15.66 -12.10 41.26
C SER A 737 -16.40 -11.01 40.46
N SER A 738 -16.00 -9.75 40.62
CA SER A 738 -16.63 -8.66 39.88
C SER A 738 -16.28 -8.72 38.39
N ILE A 739 -17.20 -8.28 37.53
CA ILE A 739 -16.98 -8.22 36.07
C ILE A 739 -15.77 -7.34 35.75
N ALA A 740 -15.59 -6.23 36.48
CA ALA A 740 -14.48 -5.30 36.26
C ALA A 740 -13.12 -5.95 36.55
N ASP A 741 -12.99 -6.69 37.65
CA ASP A 741 -11.73 -7.33 38.02
C ASP A 741 -11.34 -8.42 36.99
N ASN A 742 -12.31 -9.25 36.57
CA ASN A 742 -12.09 -10.28 35.55
C ASN A 742 -11.86 -9.68 34.15
N TYR A 743 -12.45 -8.51 33.85
CA TYR A 743 -12.20 -7.79 32.62
C TYR A 743 -10.76 -7.31 32.51
N VAL A 744 -10.20 -6.72 33.58
CA VAL A 744 -8.80 -6.26 33.59
C VAL A 744 -7.84 -7.44 33.37
N ILE A 745 -8.09 -8.60 34.00
CA ILE A 745 -7.26 -9.80 33.82
C ILE A 745 -7.37 -10.33 32.39
N LEU A 746 -8.58 -10.44 31.84
CA LEU A 746 -8.77 -10.89 30.45
C LEU A 746 -8.18 -9.91 29.44
N LEU A 747 -8.25 -8.60 29.69
CA LEU A 747 -7.64 -7.59 28.83
C LEU A 747 -6.12 -7.79 28.78
N ALA A 748 -5.47 -7.96 29.93
CA ALA A 748 -4.03 -8.24 30.00
C ALA A 748 -3.67 -9.57 29.34
N LEU A 749 -4.49 -10.61 29.52
CA LEU A 749 -4.31 -11.91 28.87
C LEU A 749 -4.41 -11.80 27.34
N VAL A 750 -5.47 -11.18 26.81
CA VAL A 750 -5.67 -11.00 25.37
C VAL A 750 -4.57 -10.12 24.77
N TYR A 751 -4.12 -9.09 25.49
CA TYR A 751 -2.98 -8.28 25.08
C TYR A 751 -1.68 -9.10 24.96
N CYS A 752 -1.38 -9.97 25.93
CA CYS A 752 -0.24 -10.88 25.87
C CYS A 752 -0.33 -11.85 24.69
N VAL A 753 -1.46 -12.53 24.58
CA VAL A 753 -1.76 -13.57 23.58
C VAL A 753 -1.70 -13.03 22.15
N THR A 754 -2.21 -11.82 21.91
CA THR A 754 -2.15 -11.16 20.59
C THR A 754 -0.72 -10.83 20.18
N GLY A 755 0.13 -10.36 21.11
CA GLY A 755 1.55 -10.12 20.84
C GLY A 755 2.33 -11.38 20.43
N ILE A 756 2.06 -12.51 21.11
CA ILE A 756 2.61 -13.82 20.74
C ILE A 756 2.09 -14.24 19.35
N GLY A 757 0.79 -14.04 19.09
CA GLY A 757 0.18 -14.29 17.79
C GLY A 757 0.85 -13.52 16.65
N TYR A 758 1.22 -12.26 16.85
CA TYR A 758 1.97 -11.48 15.85
C TYR A 758 3.34 -12.05 15.56
N THR A 759 4.05 -12.49 16.60
CA THR A 759 5.36 -13.11 16.45
C THR A 759 5.26 -14.36 15.57
N PHE A 760 4.27 -15.22 15.83
CA PHE A 760 4.04 -16.42 15.02
C PHE A 760 3.59 -16.09 13.60
N ALA A 761 2.71 -15.11 13.44
CA ALA A 761 2.24 -14.65 12.14
C ALA A 761 3.40 -14.20 11.26
N ILE A 762 4.42 -13.53 11.82
CA ILE A 762 5.56 -12.98 11.08
C ILE A 762 6.63 -14.06 10.81
N CYS A 763 7.00 -14.86 11.82
CA CYS A 763 8.08 -15.84 11.72
C CYS A 763 7.73 -17.07 10.87
N PHE A 764 6.47 -17.51 10.89
CA PHE A 764 6.01 -18.74 10.24
C PHE A 764 5.15 -18.48 9.00
N GLN A 765 5.01 -19.51 8.17
CA GLN A 765 4.03 -19.52 7.07
C GLN A 765 2.61 -19.68 7.66
N PRO A 766 1.55 -19.22 6.97
CA PRO A 766 0.20 -19.18 7.54
C PRO A 766 -0.29 -20.53 8.10
N GLY A 767 -0.05 -21.64 7.40
CA GLY A 767 -0.43 -22.97 7.87
C GLY A 767 0.29 -23.42 9.15
N SER A 768 1.62 -23.26 9.21
CA SER A 768 2.40 -23.59 10.40
C SER A 768 2.11 -22.64 11.57
N ALA A 769 1.90 -21.35 11.30
CA ALA A 769 1.55 -20.36 12.31
C ALA A 769 0.21 -20.69 13.01
N GLN A 770 -0.77 -21.20 12.26
CA GLN A 770 -2.06 -21.65 12.79
C GLN A 770 -1.92 -22.84 13.73
N LEU A 771 -1.12 -23.85 13.36
CA LEU A 771 -0.83 -25.01 14.21
C LEU A 771 -0.16 -24.60 15.52
N TRP A 772 0.90 -23.78 15.45
CA TRP A 772 1.59 -23.26 16.63
C TRP A 772 0.66 -22.43 17.53
N SER A 773 -0.24 -21.64 16.94
CA SER A 773 -1.18 -20.83 17.69
C SER A 773 -2.24 -21.64 18.43
N ALA A 774 -2.61 -22.82 17.92
CA ALA A 774 -3.53 -23.74 18.59
C ALA A 774 -2.83 -24.59 19.66
N LEU A 775 -1.64 -25.13 19.36
CA LEU A 775 -0.90 -26.02 20.27
C LEU A 775 -0.34 -25.27 21.48
N PHE A 776 0.24 -24.09 21.27
CA PHE A 776 1.03 -23.39 22.28
C PHE A 776 0.23 -22.99 23.54
N PRO A 777 -1.02 -22.44 23.45
CA PRO A 777 -1.84 -22.21 24.65
C PRO A 777 -2.10 -23.48 25.47
N VAL A 778 -2.40 -24.61 24.81
CA VAL A 778 -2.75 -25.86 25.49
C VAL A 778 -1.54 -26.41 26.23
N VAL A 779 -0.39 -26.50 25.55
CA VAL A 779 0.86 -27.00 26.14
C VAL A 779 1.31 -26.13 27.32
N LEU A 780 1.31 -24.80 27.17
CA LEU A 780 1.72 -23.92 28.27
C LEU A 780 0.76 -23.97 29.46
N THR A 781 -0.54 -24.20 29.22
CA THR A 781 -1.51 -24.32 30.31
C THR A 781 -1.30 -25.64 31.06
N LEU A 782 -1.02 -26.75 30.36
CA LEU A 782 -0.67 -28.03 30.98
C LEU A 782 0.63 -27.96 31.80
N VAL A 783 1.63 -27.24 31.29
CA VAL A 783 2.89 -27.01 32.02
C VAL A 783 2.63 -26.16 33.26
N ALA A 784 1.78 -25.13 33.16
CA ALA A 784 1.47 -24.23 34.27
C ALA A 784 0.68 -24.91 35.41
N THR A 785 -0.13 -25.93 35.11
CA THR A 785 -0.97 -26.62 36.12
C THR A 785 -0.29 -27.84 36.74
N LYS A 786 0.78 -28.38 36.14
CA LYS A 786 1.48 -29.57 36.65
C LYS A 786 2.35 -29.24 37.88
N LYS A 787 2.06 -29.88 39.02
CA LYS A 787 2.76 -29.69 40.32
C LYS A 787 4.27 -29.98 40.29
N ASN A 788 4.74 -30.89 39.44
CA ASN A 788 6.16 -31.31 39.35
C ASN A 788 6.96 -30.58 38.26
N SER A 789 6.47 -29.44 37.74
CA SER A 789 7.22 -28.68 36.74
C SER A 789 8.35 -27.88 37.39
N PRO A 790 9.53 -27.75 36.76
CA PRO A 790 10.61 -26.91 37.28
C PRO A 790 10.11 -25.46 37.42
N LYS A 791 10.30 -24.87 38.61
CA LYS A 791 9.75 -23.54 38.97
C LYS A 791 10.10 -22.45 37.95
N LEU A 792 11.29 -22.52 37.35
CA LEU A 792 11.75 -21.60 36.32
C LEU A 792 10.90 -21.67 35.04
N LEU A 793 10.55 -22.88 34.61
CA LEU A 793 9.78 -23.11 33.39
C LEU A 793 8.31 -22.73 33.58
N ALA A 794 7.76 -22.97 34.76
CA ALA A 794 6.43 -22.52 35.14
C ALA A 794 6.32 -20.97 35.23
N ASN A 795 7.36 -20.28 35.70
CA ASN A 795 7.39 -18.80 35.79
C ASN A 795 7.43 -18.11 34.42
N ILE A 796 7.96 -18.78 33.39
CA ILE A 796 7.97 -18.27 32.01
C ILE A 796 6.57 -18.39 31.36
N CYS A 797 5.72 -19.28 31.86
CA CYS A 797 4.42 -19.56 31.26
C CYS A 797 3.38 -18.47 31.59
N TYR A 798 2.92 -17.72 30.59
CA TYR A 798 1.86 -16.71 30.78
C TYR A 798 0.53 -17.27 31.36
N PRO A 799 0.08 -18.53 31.10
CA PRO A 799 -1.15 -19.05 31.69
C PRO A 799 -1.09 -19.15 33.22
N LYS A 800 0.10 -19.33 33.80
CA LYS A 800 0.29 -19.38 35.26
C LYS A 800 -0.15 -18.07 35.91
N TRP A 801 0.41 -16.95 35.43
CA TRP A 801 0.13 -15.61 35.96
C TRP A 801 -1.34 -15.20 35.77
N ALA A 802 -1.93 -15.58 34.63
CA ALA A 802 -3.36 -15.36 34.38
C ALA A 802 -4.24 -16.18 35.35
N LEU A 803 -3.94 -17.47 35.54
CA LEU A 803 -4.69 -18.34 36.44
C LEU A 803 -4.60 -17.86 37.90
N GLU A 804 -3.39 -17.51 38.34
CA GLU A 804 -3.15 -16.95 39.67
C GLU A 804 -3.97 -15.68 39.90
N ALA A 805 -4.00 -14.75 38.92
CA ALA A 805 -4.80 -13.53 39.02
C ALA A 805 -6.32 -13.82 39.13
N PHE A 806 -6.86 -14.72 38.30
CA PHE A 806 -8.29 -15.08 38.35
C PHE A 806 -8.67 -15.71 39.69
N VAL A 807 -7.85 -16.64 40.17
CA VAL A 807 -8.10 -17.36 41.42
C VAL A 807 -8.03 -16.41 42.61
N ILE A 808 -7.03 -15.51 42.68
CA ILE A 808 -6.90 -14.56 43.80
C ILE A 808 -8.07 -13.56 43.81
N VAL A 809 -8.44 -13.01 42.66
CA VAL A 809 -9.57 -12.05 42.57
C VAL A 809 -10.87 -12.72 42.99
N ASN A 810 -11.10 -13.97 42.59
CA ASN A 810 -12.27 -14.72 43.02
C ASN A 810 -12.20 -15.02 44.53
N ALA A 811 -11.06 -15.50 45.01
CA ALA A 811 -10.83 -15.86 46.42
C ALA A 811 -11.00 -14.68 47.38
N LYS A 812 -10.62 -13.46 46.99
CA LYS A 812 -10.84 -12.22 47.80
C LYS A 812 -12.31 -11.97 48.15
N ARG A 813 -13.24 -12.50 47.36
CA ARG A 813 -14.69 -12.33 47.58
C ARG A 813 -15.29 -13.41 48.49
N TYR A 814 -14.52 -14.44 48.85
CA TYR A 814 -14.91 -15.46 49.83
C TYR A 814 -14.43 -15.01 51.23
N ASN A 815 -15.39 -14.69 52.09
CA ASN A 815 -15.18 -14.24 53.48
C ASN A 815 -15.93 -15.15 54.47
N GLY A 816 -15.66 -14.99 55.77
CA GLY A 816 -16.32 -15.72 56.85
C GLY A 816 -15.98 -17.21 56.89
N VAL A 817 -16.99 -18.09 56.83
CA VAL A 817 -16.83 -19.56 56.94
C VAL A 817 -15.87 -20.12 55.89
N TRP A 818 -15.77 -19.48 54.72
CA TRP A 818 -14.88 -19.89 53.63
C TRP A 818 -13.42 -19.45 53.80
N LEU A 819 -13.07 -18.75 54.88
CA LEU A 819 -11.72 -18.23 55.12
C LEU A 819 -10.68 -19.34 55.27
N ILE A 820 -11.02 -20.41 55.98
CA ILE A 820 -10.12 -21.56 56.20
C ILE A 820 -9.88 -22.29 54.87
N THR A 821 -10.93 -22.57 54.11
CA THR A 821 -10.85 -23.19 52.78
C THR A 821 -10.06 -22.33 51.81
N ARG A 822 -10.22 -20.99 51.88
CA ARG A 822 -9.46 -20.02 51.10
C ARG A 822 -7.96 -20.08 51.41
N CYS A 823 -7.60 -20.02 52.69
CA CYS A 823 -6.21 -20.09 53.13
C CYS A 823 -5.57 -21.45 52.80
N GLY A 824 -6.31 -22.55 52.95
CA GLY A 824 -5.86 -23.89 52.56
C GLY A 824 -5.59 -24.02 51.06
N LEU A 825 -6.52 -23.54 50.21
CA LEU A 825 -6.37 -23.60 48.76
C LEU A 825 -5.25 -22.67 48.25
N LEU A 826 -5.14 -21.45 48.79
CA LEU A 826 -4.04 -20.54 48.43
C LEU A 826 -2.67 -21.08 48.87
N LYS A 827 -2.59 -21.73 50.05
CA LYS A 827 -1.36 -22.37 50.53
C LYS A 827 -0.95 -23.56 49.67
N THR A 828 -1.90 -24.40 49.25
CA THR A 828 -1.62 -25.55 48.36
C THR A 828 -1.22 -25.13 46.95
N LEU A 829 -1.72 -24.00 46.46
CA LEU A 829 -1.34 -23.42 45.17
C LEU A 829 -0.13 -22.48 45.25
N THR A 830 0.36 -22.16 46.44
CA THR A 830 1.43 -21.17 46.69
C THR A 830 1.14 -19.77 46.14
N TYR A 831 -0.14 -19.37 46.15
CA TYR A 831 -0.58 -18.06 45.65
C TYR A 831 -0.72 -17.05 46.78
N ASN A 832 -0.29 -15.81 46.52
CA ASN A 832 -0.29 -14.75 47.51
C ASN A 832 -1.25 -13.62 47.11
N ILE A 833 -2.11 -13.21 48.05
CA ILE A 833 -3.28 -12.33 47.83
C ILE A 833 -2.89 -10.93 47.33
N ASN A 834 -1.68 -10.49 47.67
CA ASN A 834 -1.16 -9.17 47.30
C ASN A 834 -0.57 -9.11 45.89
N HIS A 835 -0.37 -10.25 45.22
CA HIS A 835 0.34 -10.30 43.94
C HIS A 835 -0.53 -10.03 42.70
N VAL A 836 -1.82 -9.71 42.84
CA VAL A 836 -2.72 -9.48 41.68
C VAL A 836 -2.17 -8.41 40.73
N GLY A 837 -1.68 -7.28 41.26
CA GLY A 837 -1.09 -6.21 40.43
C GLY A 837 0.19 -6.65 39.71
N LEU A 838 1.02 -7.46 40.38
CA LEU A 838 2.22 -8.04 39.80
C LEU A 838 1.89 -9.02 38.67
N CYS A 839 0.89 -9.89 38.84
CA CYS A 839 0.44 -10.81 37.79
C CYS A 839 -0.04 -10.07 36.54
N ILE A 840 -0.84 -9.02 36.70
CA ILE A 840 -1.31 -8.17 35.60
C ILE A 840 -0.14 -7.44 34.93
N GLY A 841 0.78 -6.87 35.73
CA GLY A 841 1.98 -6.20 35.23
C GLY A 841 2.87 -7.13 34.39
N ILE A 842 3.09 -8.37 34.85
CA ILE A 842 3.86 -9.38 34.12
C ILE A 842 3.19 -9.75 32.80
N LEU A 843 1.86 -9.95 32.78
CA LEU A 843 1.13 -10.23 31.54
C LEU A 843 1.25 -9.10 30.52
N MET A 844 1.12 -7.85 30.97
CA MET A 844 1.31 -6.67 30.13
C MET A 844 2.75 -6.57 29.61
N ALA A 845 3.75 -6.83 30.47
CA ALA A 845 5.15 -6.86 30.08
C ALA A 845 5.43 -7.92 29.01
N TYR A 846 4.91 -9.15 29.14
CA TYR A 846 5.01 -10.16 28.09
C TYR A 846 4.39 -9.67 26.78
N GLY A 847 3.21 -9.06 26.81
CA GLY A 847 2.57 -8.50 25.62
C GLY A 847 3.40 -7.42 24.92
N ALA A 848 4.11 -6.58 25.67
CA ALA A 848 5.00 -5.56 25.14
C ALA A 848 6.30 -6.17 24.57
N ILE A 849 6.91 -7.13 25.29
CA ILE A 849 8.13 -7.83 24.86
C ILE A 849 7.88 -8.58 23.55
N PHE A 850 6.80 -9.37 23.46
CA PHE A 850 6.49 -10.11 22.23
C PHE A 850 6.12 -9.19 21.06
N ARG A 851 5.57 -7.99 21.29
CA ARG A 851 5.39 -6.99 20.22
C ARG A 851 6.72 -6.41 19.75
N CYS A 852 7.65 -6.12 20.65
CA CYS A 852 8.99 -5.68 20.28
C CYS A 852 9.73 -6.76 19.48
N ILE A 853 9.64 -8.02 19.92
CA ILE A 853 10.17 -9.17 19.18
C ILE A 853 9.51 -9.28 17.81
N ALA A 854 8.18 -9.18 17.73
CA ALA A 854 7.45 -9.22 16.46
C ALA A 854 7.92 -8.12 15.49
N PHE A 855 8.15 -6.89 15.99
CA PHE A 855 8.69 -5.80 15.18
C PHE A 855 10.12 -6.07 14.70
N ILE A 856 11.00 -6.58 15.56
CA ILE A 856 12.37 -6.97 15.17
C ILE A 856 12.32 -8.09 14.13
N CYS A 857 11.47 -9.10 14.33
CA CYS A 857 11.26 -10.19 13.38
C CYS A 857 10.72 -9.68 12.03
N LEU A 858 9.84 -8.66 12.04
CA LEU A 858 9.34 -8.04 10.81
C LEU A 858 10.48 -7.36 10.03
N LEU A 859 11.44 -6.78 10.74
CA LEU A 859 12.58 -6.12 10.11
C LEU A 859 13.60 -7.12 9.54
N THR A 860 13.78 -8.27 10.19
CA THR A 860 14.80 -9.27 9.86
C THR A 860 14.35 -10.35 8.88
N PHE A 861 13.13 -10.90 9.03
CA PHE A 861 12.68 -12.07 8.28
C PHE A 861 12.03 -11.72 6.94
N GLN A 862 12.85 -11.42 5.94
CA GLN A 862 12.40 -11.34 4.55
C GLN A 862 12.35 -12.76 3.94
N LYS A 863 11.33 -13.55 4.32
CA LYS A 863 11.03 -14.79 3.59
C LYS A 863 10.12 -14.44 2.41
N LYS A 864 10.61 -14.71 1.19
CA LYS A 864 9.77 -14.79 -0.01
C LYS A 864 8.74 -15.89 0.18
#